data_AF-A0A436CKN4-F1
#
_entry.id   AF-A0A436CKN4-F1
#
_cell.length_a   1.000
_cell.length_b   1.000
_cell.length_c   1.000
_cell.angle_alpha   90.00
_cell.angle_beta   90.00
_cell.angle_gamma   90.00
#
_symmetry.space_group_name_H-M   'P 1'
#
loop_
_entity.id
_entity.type
_entity.pdbx_description
1 polymer ?
#
loop_
_entity_poly.entity_id
_entity_poly.type
_entity_poly.pdbx_seq_one_letter_code
_entity_poly.pdbx_strand_id
1 'polypeptide(L)'
;MQDIRVVTDFPRKIREIENLWIPMPDGVKLAARVWLPEDAESDPVPAILEYLPYRKRDGTVERDALTHPYFAGHGYAGVRVDMRGSGDSEGLCKGEYLKQEQDDCLVVIEWLARQSWCSGSVGMIGISWGGFNGLQVAARRPPALKAVVSLCSTDDRYNDDVHYLGGAMMCDNLMWGTTAWAIAMTPPDPLIVGDRWRGLWKQRLNGNGIWMQDWFEHQRRDDFYKHGSICEDYSDVEIPVYAVGGWADGYPNPIFRMLEKLSGPRKGLIGPWGHKYPHFAMPGPRIGFLQECLRWWDQYLKGINTGIADEPMLRAWIQDPARPAAIYDERPGRWVAEPAWPGPGIGEKVLNLAPHVLSEARGEDTILEISSPQTAGLSSGAWCGYGVMPTLPVDQRTEEGNALIFETAPLTEAVEILGFPEFEVKLSSDKPVALLSATLSQVFPEGAASRVSYGILNLSHRNDDLDIAPMVPGRAETVRIKLRCCGQRFEVGERIRLALATSHWPIVFPTAEQATLSIHCGDSRLILPVRAPQKLDDTLGAFLAPESAAPMEQEVLTKGDGFQRSVSTDQVTGETVYQVVNDGGTVRHPHTGIVLSAKHVDRFSIHPDDPTSAVGTCTWEKSYGRGDWQARLSVTATVRALRDVWRIETHITAHDGDERIVDRSEVKEYRRDLN
;
A
#
# COMPACT_ATOMS: atom_id res chain seq x y z
N MET A 1 5.99 -0.71 21.35
CA MET A 1 5.69 -2.10 21.76
C MET A 1 5.24 -2.24 23.21
N GLN A 2 5.26 -1.20 24.06
CA GLN A 2 4.97 -1.35 25.50
C GLN A 2 3.55 -1.90 25.79
N ASP A 3 2.61 -1.80 24.84
CA ASP A 3 1.22 -2.26 25.01
C ASP A 3 0.94 -3.63 24.36
N ILE A 4 1.94 -4.30 23.79
CA ILE A 4 1.79 -5.62 23.15
C ILE A 4 2.23 -6.69 24.16
N ARG A 5 1.32 -7.60 24.49
CA ARG A 5 1.64 -8.72 25.38
C ARG A 5 2.46 -9.76 24.62
N VAL A 6 3.71 -9.94 25.02
CA VAL A 6 4.57 -11.00 24.48
C VAL A 6 4.20 -12.33 25.12
N VAL A 7 3.84 -13.31 24.28
CA VAL A 7 3.55 -14.69 24.70
C VAL A 7 4.80 -15.53 24.51
N THR A 8 5.27 -16.12 25.62
CA THR A 8 6.48 -16.96 25.66
C THR A 8 6.19 -18.41 26.03
N ASP A 9 4.99 -18.71 26.53
CA ASP A 9 4.51 -20.04 26.84
C ASP A 9 3.30 -20.35 25.96
N PHE A 10 3.46 -21.32 25.06
CA PHE A 10 2.48 -21.67 24.04
C PHE A 10 1.84 -23.04 24.33
N PRO A 11 0.58 -23.26 23.89
CA PRO A 11 -0.09 -24.56 24.04
C PRO A 11 0.69 -25.75 23.47
N ARG A 12 1.45 -25.53 22.38
CA ARG A 12 2.37 -26.52 21.82
C ARG A 12 3.78 -25.96 21.81
N LYS A 13 4.75 -26.83 22.15
CA LYS A 13 6.16 -26.52 21.96
C LYS A 13 6.47 -26.44 20.47
N ILE A 14 7.32 -25.49 20.11
CA ILE A 14 7.68 -25.23 18.72
C ILE A 14 9.17 -25.50 18.50
N ARG A 15 9.48 -26.00 17.32
CA ARG A 15 10.84 -26.02 16.77
C ARG A 15 10.90 -25.14 15.53
N GLU A 16 12.06 -24.55 15.31
CA GLU A 16 12.32 -23.75 14.12
C GLU A 16 13.23 -24.51 13.15
N ILE A 17 12.87 -24.47 11.87
CA ILE A 17 13.71 -24.89 10.75
C ILE A 17 14.11 -23.62 10.02
N GLU A 18 15.31 -23.13 10.32
CA GLU A 18 15.86 -21.87 9.79
C GLU A 18 15.87 -21.84 8.25
N ASN A 19 16.17 -22.98 7.62
CA ASN A 19 16.12 -23.12 6.17
C ASN A 19 15.67 -24.52 5.72
N LEU A 20 14.71 -24.54 4.80
CA LEU A 20 14.18 -25.71 4.13
C LEU A 20 14.13 -25.44 2.63
N TRP A 21 14.60 -26.38 1.82
CA TRP A 21 14.60 -26.25 0.37
C TRP A 21 13.35 -26.90 -0.24
N ILE A 22 12.57 -26.11 -0.97
CA ILE A 22 11.42 -26.59 -1.74
C ILE A 22 11.85 -26.74 -3.20
N PRO A 23 11.93 -27.97 -3.75
CA PRO A 23 12.33 -28.19 -5.13
C PRO A 23 11.19 -27.84 -6.10
N MET A 24 11.49 -27.00 -7.09
CA MET A 24 10.59 -26.69 -8.20
C MET A 24 10.76 -27.71 -9.34
N PRO A 25 9.76 -27.90 -10.22
CA PRO A 25 9.82 -28.88 -11.31
C PRO A 25 10.97 -28.62 -12.30
N ASP A 26 11.40 -27.37 -12.43
CA ASP A 26 12.51 -26.95 -13.30
C ASP A 26 13.90 -27.08 -12.63
N GLY A 27 13.95 -27.62 -11.42
CA GLY A 27 15.19 -27.86 -10.66
C GLY A 27 15.65 -26.69 -9.80
N VAL A 28 15.01 -25.51 -9.90
CA VAL A 28 15.25 -24.39 -8.99
C VAL A 28 14.80 -24.75 -7.58
N LYS A 29 15.51 -24.26 -6.56
CA LYS A 29 15.13 -24.44 -5.16
C LYS A 29 14.70 -23.12 -4.53
N LEU A 30 13.54 -23.12 -3.90
CA LEU A 30 13.06 -22.02 -3.09
C LEU A 30 13.42 -22.25 -1.63
N ALA A 31 13.86 -21.19 -0.95
CA ALA A 31 14.23 -21.20 0.46
C ALA A 31 13.03 -20.85 1.33
N ALA A 32 12.74 -21.70 2.31
CA ALA A 32 11.68 -21.52 3.28
C ALA A 32 12.24 -21.51 4.70
N ARG A 33 11.63 -20.73 5.61
CA ARG A 33 11.79 -20.84 7.06
C ARG A 33 10.48 -21.33 7.64
N VAL A 34 10.56 -22.30 8.55
CA VAL A 34 9.39 -22.98 9.09
C VAL A 34 9.40 -22.97 10.60
N TRP A 35 8.31 -22.55 11.22
CA TRP A 35 8.03 -22.72 12.64
C TRP A 35 6.97 -23.81 12.78
N LEU A 36 7.29 -24.88 13.51
CA LEU A 36 6.50 -26.11 13.52
C LEU A 36 6.30 -26.62 14.94
N PRO A 37 5.11 -27.09 15.32
CA PRO A 37 4.91 -27.85 16.56
C PRO A 37 5.83 -29.08 16.60
N GLU A 38 6.44 -29.35 17.74
CA GLU A 38 7.38 -30.48 17.89
C GLU A 38 6.72 -31.84 17.60
N ASP A 39 5.42 -31.95 17.87
CA ASP A 39 4.58 -33.14 17.74
C ASP A 39 3.80 -33.20 16.41
N ALA A 40 4.05 -32.27 15.47
CA ALA A 40 3.34 -32.19 14.20
C ALA A 40 3.49 -33.44 13.31
N GLU A 41 4.56 -34.21 13.45
CA GLU A 41 4.74 -35.47 12.68
C GLU A 41 3.76 -36.56 13.14
N SER A 42 3.37 -36.56 14.40
CA SER A 42 2.38 -37.49 14.97
C SER A 42 0.96 -36.94 14.99
N ASP A 43 0.83 -35.61 15.02
CA ASP A 43 -0.44 -34.88 15.00
C ASP A 43 -0.36 -33.72 14.00
N PRO A 44 -0.54 -34.00 12.69
CA PRO A 44 -0.33 -33.02 11.62
C PRO A 44 -1.23 -31.79 11.71
N VAL A 45 -0.68 -30.63 11.35
CA VAL A 45 -1.33 -29.32 11.48
C VAL A 45 -1.48 -28.62 10.13
N PRO A 46 -2.45 -27.70 9.95
CA PRO A 46 -2.50 -26.89 8.74
C PRO A 46 -1.28 -25.97 8.62
N ALA A 47 -0.88 -25.65 7.39
CA ALA A 47 0.19 -24.69 7.13
C ALA A 47 -0.37 -23.28 6.86
N ILE A 48 0.28 -22.25 7.42
CA ILE A 48 0.03 -20.84 7.13
C ILE A 48 1.23 -20.32 6.35
N LEU A 49 1.01 -20.05 5.07
CA LEU A 49 2.02 -19.64 4.11
C LEU A 49 2.04 -18.12 3.93
N GLU A 50 3.23 -17.53 4.02
CA GLU A 50 3.52 -16.20 3.49
C GLU A 50 4.66 -16.29 2.44
N TYR A 51 4.39 -15.84 1.22
CA TYR A 51 5.26 -15.98 0.04
C TYR A 51 5.48 -14.61 -0.62
N LEU A 52 6.70 -14.06 -0.61
CA LEU A 52 7.00 -12.70 -1.08
C LEU A 52 8.53 -12.45 -1.19
N PRO A 53 9.02 -11.36 -1.82
CA PRO A 53 10.43 -11.16 -2.17
C PRO A 53 11.32 -10.51 -1.09
N TYR A 54 10.77 -10.21 0.10
CA TYR A 54 11.40 -9.33 1.09
C TYR A 54 12.37 -10.01 2.06
N ARG A 55 12.96 -11.16 1.70
CA ARG A 55 14.04 -11.84 2.42
C ARG A 55 13.68 -12.27 3.85
N LYS A 56 13.38 -13.57 4.02
CA LYS A 56 13.00 -14.18 5.32
C LYS A 56 14.04 -14.08 6.43
N ARG A 57 15.33 -13.92 6.09
CA ARG A 57 16.45 -14.03 7.03
C ARG A 57 16.89 -12.69 7.62
N ASP A 58 16.62 -11.59 6.94
CA ASP A 58 17.04 -10.25 7.36
C ASP A 58 15.99 -9.16 7.07
N GLY A 59 15.31 -9.18 5.93
CA GLY A 59 14.39 -8.10 5.54
C GLY A 59 13.06 -8.11 6.28
N THR A 60 12.40 -9.27 6.41
CA THR A 60 11.13 -9.40 7.15
C THR A 60 11.26 -10.06 8.51
N VAL A 61 12.49 -10.38 8.95
CA VAL A 61 12.72 -11.27 10.08
C VAL A 61 12.12 -10.79 11.40
N GLU A 62 12.15 -9.48 11.68
CA GLU A 62 11.54 -8.90 12.89
C GLU A 62 10.03 -9.11 12.91
N ARG A 63 9.37 -8.83 11.77
CA ARG A 63 7.93 -9.01 11.60
C ARG A 63 7.55 -10.50 11.69
N ASP A 64 8.32 -11.34 11.02
CA ASP A 64 8.03 -12.78 10.93
C ASP A 64 8.10 -13.43 12.31
N ALA A 65 9.07 -13.00 13.15
CA ALA A 65 9.25 -13.46 14.53
C ALA A 65 8.07 -13.12 15.46
N LEU A 66 7.31 -12.04 15.19
CA LEU A 66 6.14 -11.68 15.99
C LEU A 66 4.92 -12.57 15.69
N THR A 67 4.83 -13.12 14.47
CA THR A 67 3.60 -13.70 13.92
C THR A 67 3.68 -15.22 13.75
N HIS A 68 4.68 -15.74 13.05
CA HIS A 68 4.73 -17.16 12.68
C HIS A 68 4.96 -18.09 13.88
N PRO A 69 5.83 -17.76 14.87
CA PRO A 69 5.98 -18.57 16.08
C PRO A 69 4.68 -18.60 16.90
N TYR A 70 3.92 -17.50 16.91
CA TYR A 70 2.63 -17.43 17.59
C TYR A 70 1.65 -18.42 16.97
N PHE A 71 1.48 -18.40 15.64
CA PHE A 71 0.64 -19.39 14.98
C PHE A 71 1.11 -20.82 15.21
N ALA A 72 2.44 -21.05 15.18
CA ALA A 72 2.99 -22.37 15.44
C ALA A 72 2.66 -22.89 16.85
N GLY A 73 2.82 -22.04 17.86
CA GLY A 73 2.47 -22.36 19.24
C GLY A 73 0.99 -22.73 19.46
N HIS A 74 0.11 -22.26 18.56
CA HIS A 74 -1.33 -22.52 18.57
C HIS A 74 -1.78 -23.62 17.58
N GLY A 75 -0.85 -24.48 17.15
CA GLY A 75 -1.18 -25.68 16.38
C GLY A 75 -1.36 -25.44 14.88
N TYR A 76 -0.45 -24.67 14.30
CA TYR A 76 -0.28 -24.47 12.85
C TYR A 76 1.19 -24.65 12.47
N ALA A 77 1.52 -24.81 11.19
CA ALA A 77 2.88 -24.63 10.70
C ALA A 77 3.01 -23.22 10.12
N GLY A 78 3.84 -22.35 10.69
CA GLY A 78 4.15 -21.05 10.10
C GLY A 78 5.23 -21.21 9.03
N VAL A 79 4.96 -20.82 7.78
CA VAL A 79 5.86 -21.06 6.65
C VAL A 79 6.12 -19.76 5.90
N ARG A 80 7.37 -19.28 5.93
CA ARG A 80 7.81 -18.08 5.21
C ARG A 80 8.74 -18.48 4.05
N VAL A 81 8.35 -18.16 2.82
CA VAL A 81 9.09 -18.56 1.61
C VAL A 81 9.59 -17.35 0.84
N ASP A 82 10.90 -17.32 0.56
CA ASP A 82 11.47 -16.36 -0.39
C ASP A 82 11.09 -16.76 -1.81
N MET A 83 10.51 -15.85 -2.59
CA MET A 83 10.18 -16.15 -3.99
C MET A 83 11.43 -16.42 -4.82
N ARG A 84 11.24 -17.04 -5.99
CA ARG A 84 12.29 -17.23 -7.00
C ARG A 84 13.10 -15.94 -7.22
N GLY A 85 14.42 -16.05 -7.19
CA GLY A 85 15.34 -14.93 -7.41
C GLY A 85 15.43 -13.88 -6.32
N SER A 86 14.81 -14.13 -5.15
CA SER A 86 14.86 -13.25 -3.98
C SER A 86 15.44 -13.98 -2.76
N GLY A 87 15.91 -13.21 -1.76
CA GLY A 87 16.45 -13.76 -0.51
C GLY A 87 17.47 -14.87 -0.75
N ASP A 88 17.23 -16.06 -0.19
CA ASP A 88 18.10 -17.23 -0.37
C ASP A 88 17.66 -18.18 -1.50
N SER A 89 16.54 -17.90 -2.17
CA SER A 89 16.01 -18.71 -3.27
C SER A 89 16.83 -18.59 -4.55
N GLU A 90 16.91 -19.69 -5.30
CA GLU A 90 17.56 -19.72 -6.61
C GLU A 90 16.68 -19.07 -7.69
N GLY A 91 17.20 -18.94 -8.91
CA GLY A 91 16.50 -18.37 -10.06
C GLY A 91 16.56 -16.84 -10.14
N LEU A 92 15.68 -16.25 -10.95
CA LEU A 92 15.61 -14.81 -11.23
C LEU A 92 14.19 -14.29 -11.03
N CYS A 93 14.08 -13.07 -10.51
CA CYS A 93 12.83 -12.32 -10.42
C CYS A 93 12.82 -11.20 -11.47
N LYS A 94 12.00 -11.39 -12.51
CA LYS A 94 12.02 -10.54 -13.71
C LYS A 94 11.07 -9.35 -13.65
N GLY A 95 10.10 -9.38 -12.75
CA GLY A 95 8.98 -8.45 -12.75
C GLY A 95 8.10 -8.68 -11.53
N GLU A 96 6.99 -7.97 -11.51
CA GLU A 96 6.05 -7.95 -10.39
C GLU A 96 4.79 -8.77 -10.71
N TYR A 97 4.41 -9.65 -9.77
CA TYR A 97 3.25 -10.56 -9.83
C TYR A 97 3.17 -11.38 -11.13
N LEU A 98 4.33 -11.82 -11.63
CA LEU A 98 4.43 -12.59 -12.86
C LEU A 98 3.68 -13.92 -12.75
N LYS A 99 3.23 -14.45 -13.89
CA LYS A 99 2.67 -15.80 -13.95
C LYS A 99 3.60 -16.86 -13.31
N GLN A 100 4.92 -16.73 -13.52
CA GLN A 100 5.91 -17.62 -12.91
C GLN A 100 5.86 -17.61 -11.38
N GLU A 101 5.68 -16.44 -10.76
CA GLU A 101 5.58 -16.32 -9.31
C GLU A 101 4.36 -17.10 -8.80
N GLN A 102 3.21 -16.96 -9.47
CA GLN A 102 1.99 -17.68 -9.12
C GLN A 102 2.16 -19.19 -9.32
N ASP A 103 2.73 -19.62 -10.45
CA ASP A 103 2.95 -21.04 -10.74
C ASP A 103 3.89 -21.70 -9.70
N ASP A 104 4.97 -21.01 -9.29
CA ASP A 104 5.84 -21.47 -8.20
C ASP A 104 5.06 -21.59 -6.89
N CYS A 105 4.19 -20.62 -6.56
CA CYS A 105 3.37 -20.67 -5.36
C CYS A 105 2.40 -21.86 -5.34
N LEU A 106 1.80 -22.22 -6.49
CA LEU A 106 0.96 -23.41 -6.62
C LEU A 106 1.74 -24.68 -6.28
N VAL A 107 2.98 -24.79 -6.76
CA VAL A 107 3.88 -25.92 -6.42
C VAL A 107 4.22 -25.91 -4.94
N VAL A 108 4.51 -24.75 -4.34
CA VAL A 108 4.77 -24.63 -2.90
C VAL A 108 3.58 -25.13 -2.09
N ILE A 109 2.36 -24.70 -2.42
CA ILE A 109 1.13 -25.12 -1.73
C ILE A 109 0.93 -26.64 -1.83
N GLU A 110 1.09 -27.21 -3.03
CA GLU A 110 1.00 -28.66 -3.23
C GLU A 110 2.08 -29.43 -2.46
N TRP A 111 3.31 -28.92 -2.46
CA TRP A 111 4.43 -29.50 -1.73
C TRP A 111 4.18 -29.50 -0.22
N LEU A 112 3.71 -28.37 0.34
CA LEU A 112 3.38 -28.24 1.76
C LEU A 112 2.29 -29.22 2.17
N ALA A 113 1.22 -29.33 1.38
CA ALA A 113 0.09 -30.23 1.66
C ALA A 113 0.47 -31.72 1.67
N ARG A 114 1.64 -32.09 1.12
CA ARG A 114 2.16 -33.47 1.08
C ARG A 114 3.16 -33.78 2.19
N GLN A 115 3.56 -32.80 3.01
CA GLN A 115 4.49 -33.05 4.10
C GLN A 115 3.81 -33.83 5.22
N SER A 116 4.55 -34.74 5.88
CA SER A 116 4.02 -35.60 6.94
C SER A 116 3.47 -34.82 8.13
N TRP A 117 4.00 -33.62 8.38
CA TRP A 117 3.56 -32.72 9.43
C TRP A 117 2.39 -31.81 9.05
N CYS A 118 1.97 -31.81 7.77
CA CYS A 118 0.85 -30.99 7.29
C CYS A 118 -0.44 -31.80 7.24
N SER A 119 -1.56 -31.22 7.68
CA SER A 119 -2.88 -31.85 7.59
C SER A 119 -3.46 -31.92 6.16
N GLY A 120 -2.77 -31.34 5.19
CA GLY A 120 -3.24 -31.15 3.81
C GLY A 120 -3.98 -29.84 3.56
N SER A 121 -4.28 -29.06 4.61
CA SER A 121 -4.87 -27.72 4.52
C SER A 121 -3.80 -26.64 4.60
N VAL A 122 -3.87 -25.68 3.68
CA VAL A 122 -3.01 -24.49 3.65
C VAL A 122 -3.88 -23.24 3.70
N GLY A 123 -3.49 -22.26 4.53
CA GLY A 123 -3.96 -20.89 4.48
C GLY A 123 -2.85 -19.96 4.00
N MET A 124 -3.21 -18.85 3.37
CA MET A 124 -2.24 -17.80 3.03
C MET A 124 -2.50 -16.52 3.80
N ILE A 125 -1.43 -15.88 4.27
CA ILE A 125 -1.49 -14.56 4.89
C ILE A 125 -0.36 -13.71 4.35
N GLY A 126 -0.62 -12.41 4.18
CA GLY A 126 0.42 -11.47 3.83
C GLY A 126 -0.07 -10.04 3.80
N ILE A 127 0.86 -9.12 3.96
CA ILE A 127 0.65 -7.68 3.77
C ILE A 127 1.28 -7.23 2.47
N SER A 128 0.68 -6.22 1.81
CA SER A 128 1.22 -5.69 0.56
C SER A 128 1.32 -6.84 -0.45
N TRP A 129 2.46 -7.02 -1.10
CA TRP A 129 2.77 -8.17 -1.95
C TRP A 129 2.20 -9.52 -1.51
N GLY A 130 2.35 -9.91 -0.24
CA GLY A 130 1.82 -11.18 0.25
C GLY A 130 0.29 -11.23 0.33
N GLY A 131 -0.37 -10.08 0.48
CA GLY A 131 -1.82 -9.96 0.37
C GLY A 131 -2.29 -10.05 -1.08
N PHE A 132 -1.64 -9.30 -1.98
CA PHE A 132 -1.95 -9.30 -3.41
C PHE A 132 -1.82 -10.70 -4.00
N ASN A 133 -0.66 -11.34 -3.80
CA ASN A 133 -0.44 -12.66 -4.39
C ASN A 133 -1.25 -13.76 -3.71
N GLY A 134 -1.65 -13.59 -2.43
CA GLY A 134 -2.62 -14.46 -1.77
C GLY A 134 -3.95 -14.50 -2.52
N LEU A 135 -4.46 -13.33 -2.94
CA LEU A 135 -5.67 -13.22 -3.75
C LEU A 135 -5.48 -13.79 -5.16
N GLN A 136 -4.37 -13.46 -5.82
CA GLN A 136 -4.07 -13.95 -7.18
C GLN A 136 -3.92 -15.48 -7.21
N VAL A 137 -3.27 -16.07 -6.21
CA VAL A 137 -3.11 -17.52 -6.09
C VAL A 137 -4.45 -18.18 -5.73
N ALA A 138 -5.27 -17.54 -4.90
CA ALA A 138 -6.63 -18.03 -4.62
C ALA A 138 -7.48 -18.12 -5.90
N ALA A 139 -7.37 -17.13 -6.80
CA ALA A 139 -8.04 -17.14 -8.11
C ALA A 139 -7.61 -18.34 -9.00
N ARG A 140 -6.43 -18.92 -8.75
CA ARG A 140 -5.92 -20.12 -9.45
C ARG A 140 -6.43 -21.43 -8.84
N ARG A 141 -7.26 -21.36 -7.79
CA ARG A 141 -7.97 -22.47 -7.14
C ARG A 141 -7.10 -23.69 -6.76
N PRO A 142 -5.91 -23.53 -6.14
CA PRO A 142 -5.13 -24.68 -5.67
C PRO A 142 -5.94 -25.48 -4.62
N PRO A 143 -6.14 -26.80 -4.78
CA PRO A 143 -7.06 -27.56 -3.93
C PRO A 143 -6.73 -27.53 -2.44
N ALA A 144 -5.45 -27.39 -2.06
CA ALA A 144 -5.02 -27.37 -0.67
C ALA A 144 -5.20 -26.00 0.00
N LEU A 145 -5.35 -24.91 -0.76
CA LEU A 145 -5.59 -23.57 -0.20
C LEU A 145 -7.05 -23.44 0.22
N LYS A 146 -7.29 -23.15 1.49
CA LYS A 146 -8.64 -23.15 2.08
C LYS A 146 -9.12 -21.78 2.56
N ALA A 147 -8.23 -20.83 2.81
CA ALA A 147 -8.59 -19.48 3.19
C ALA A 147 -7.40 -18.50 3.00
N VAL A 148 -7.72 -17.21 2.83
CA VAL A 148 -6.75 -16.12 2.72
C VAL A 148 -7.05 -15.04 3.77
N VAL A 149 -6.01 -14.50 4.40
CA VAL A 149 -6.04 -13.22 5.12
C VAL A 149 -5.18 -12.23 4.32
N SER A 150 -5.84 -11.30 3.63
CA SER A 150 -5.20 -10.33 2.75
C SER A 150 -5.11 -8.97 3.44
N LEU A 151 -3.89 -8.51 3.75
CA LEU A 151 -3.67 -7.24 4.42
C LEU A 151 -3.14 -6.17 3.45
N CYS A 152 -3.68 -4.95 3.54
CA CYS A 152 -3.21 -3.76 2.83
C CYS A 152 -2.86 -4.06 1.36
N SER A 153 -3.83 -4.58 0.63
CA SER A 153 -3.65 -5.16 -0.71
C SER A 153 -4.69 -4.64 -1.69
N THR A 154 -4.39 -4.66 -2.99
CA THR A 154 -5.36 -4.33 -4.04
C THR A 154 -5.93 -5.54 -4.79
N ASP A 155 -7.14 -5.36 -5.32
CA ASP A 155 -7.80 -6.21 -6.30
C ASP A 155 -7.64 -5.68 -7.75
N ASP A 156 -7.17 -4.43 -7.92
CA ASP A 156 -6.92 -3.77 -9.21
C ASP A 156 -5.53 -3.11 -9.20
N ARG A 157 -4.60 -3.67 -9.96
CA ARG A 157 -3.21 -3.19 -10.01
C ARG A 157 -3.06 -1.85 -10.72
N TYR A 158 -3.94 -1.50 -11.66
CA TYR A 158 -3.75 -0.26 -12.41
C TYR A 158 -4.16 0.96 -11.58
N ASN A 159 -5.40 0.97 -11.09
CA ASN A 159 -6.02 2.16 -10.50
C ASN A 159 -5.75 2.36 -9.00
N ASP A 160 -5.22 1.34 -8.32
CA ASP A 160 -5.16 1.33 -6.86
C ASP A 160 -3.92 0.58 -6.33
N ASP A 161 -2.85 0.67 -7.10
CA ASP A 161 -1.48 0.30 -6.74
C ASP A 161 -0.55 1.50 -6.96
N VAL A 162 0.74 1.35 -6.66
CA VAL A 162 1.79 2.38 -6.76
C VAL A 162 2.04 2.96 -8.16
N HIS A 163 1.30 2.52 -9.19
CA HIS A 163 1.56 2.86 -10.58
C HIS A 163 0.77 4.09 -11.04
N TYR A 164 -0.56 4.03 -10.94
CA TYR A 164 -1.48 5.08 -11.39
C TYR A 164 -2.56 5.35 -10.36
N LEU A 165 -2.97 6.62 -10.26
CA LEU A 165 -4.10 7.03 -9.45
C LEU A 165 -5.04 7.89 -10.31
N GLY A 166 -6.19 7.31 -10.68
CA GLY A 166 -7.14 7.93 -11.62
C GLY A 166 -6.51 8.26 -12.97
N GLY A 167 -5.70 7.35 -13.50
CA GLY A 167 -5.00 7.50 -14.78
C GLY A 167 -3.80 8.45 -14.76
N ALA A 168 -3.42 9.02 -13.61
CA ALA A 168 -2.23 9.85 -13.48
C ALA A 168 -1.03 9.04 -12.94
N MET A 169 0.14 9.20 -13.57
CA MET A 169 1.39 8.55 -13.16
C MET A 169 1.80 8.95 -11.73
N MET A 170 1.91 7.99 -10.83
CA MET A 170 2.30 8.25 -9.45
C MET A 170 3.81 8.46 -9.28
N CYS A 171 4.21 9.30 -8.34
CA CYS A 171 5.62 9.41 -7.94
C CYS A 171 6.09 8.14 -7.18
N ASP A 172 5.18 7.45 -6.48
CA ASP A 172 5.45 6.17 -5.84
C ASP A 172 5.90 5.09 -6.84
N ASN A 173 5.56 5.22 -8.13
CA ASN A 173 6.10 4.37 -9.20
C ASN A 173 7.64 4.37 -9.19
N LEU A 174 8.25 5.56 -9.05
CA LEU A 174 9.70 5.71 -8.89
C LEU A 174 10.18 5.29 -7.48
N MET A 175 9.50 5.74 -6.42
CA MET A 175 9.94 5.47 -5.03
C MET A 175 9.94 3.97 -4.71
N TRP A 176 8.81 3.31 -4.97
CA TRP A 176 8.67 1.87 -4.82
C TRP A 176 9.51 1.13 -5.86
N GLY A 177 9.53 1.58 -7.12
CA GLY A 177 10.32 0.97 -8.18
C GLY A 177 11.81 0.85 -7.84
N THR A 178 12.37 1.91 -7.27
CA THR A 178 13.77 1.91 -6.80
C THR A 178 13.96 1.02 -5.58
N THR A 179 13.00 1.01 -4.65
CA THR A 179 13.02 0.15 -3.45
C THR A 179 12.98 -1.34 -3.83
N ALA A 180 12.05 -1.71 -4.70
CA ALA A 180 11.90 -3.04 -5.26
C ALA A 180 13.16 -3.48 -6.01
N TRP A 181 13.73 -2.59 -6.84
CA TRP A 181 14.99 -2.85 -7.52
C TRP A 181 16.15 -3.08 -6.54
N ALA A 182 16.27 -2.24 -5.50
CA ALA A 182 17.27 -2.41 -4.46
C ALA A 182 17.14 -3.76 -3.73
N ILE A 183 15.91 -4.23 -3.46
CA ILE A 183 15.64 -5.55 -2.86
C ILE A 183 16.03 -6.67 -3.82
N ALA A 184 15.60 -6.60 -5.07
CA ALA A 184 15.85 -7.63 -6.08
C ALA A 184 17.35 -7.83 -6.36
N MET A 185 18.17 -6.82 -6.12
CA MET A 185 19.62 -6.86 -6.36
C MET A 185 20.46 -7.31 -5.15
N THR A 186 19.82 -7.70 -4.04
CA THR A 186 20.52 -8.13 -2.82
C THR A 186 21.18 -9.52 -2.95
N PRO A 187 22.34 -9.75 -2.31
CA PRO A 187 23.02 -11.04 -2.32
C PRO A 187 22.26 -12.11 -1.50
N PRO A 188 22.29 -13.38 -1.90
CA PRO A 188 21.88 -14.48 -1.02
C PRO A 188 22.92 -14.67 0.10
N ASP A 189 22.50 -15.27 1.22
CA ASP A 189 23.38 -15.48 2.36
C ASP A 189 24.35 -16.68 2.12
N PRO A 190 25.68 -16.49 2.21
CA PRO A 190 26.66 -17.56 2.06
C PRO A 190 26.53 -18.73 3.06
N LEU A 191 25.97 -18.52 4.26
CA LEU A 191 25.69 -19.62 5.19
C LEU A 191 24.61 -20.56 4.67
N ILE A 192 23.73 -20.10 3.80
CA ILE A 192 22.63 -20.90 3.24
C ILE A 192 23.04 -21.53 1.91
N VAL A 193 23.64 -20.75 1.01
CA VAL A 193 23.91 -21.22 -0.37
C VAL A 193 25.37 -21.65 -0.60
N GLY A 194 26.25 -21.48 0.40
CA GLY A 194 27.67 -21.81 0.32
C GLY A 194 28.42 -20.96 -0.71
N ASP A 195 29.50 -21.51 -1.28
CA ASP A 195 30.36 -20.83 -2.26
C ASP A 195 29.64 -20.39 -3.54
N ARG A 196 28.42 -20.89 -3.77
CA ARG A 196 27.58 -20.51 -4.92
C ARG A 196 27.05 -19.08 -4.82
N TRP A 197 27.09 -18.44 -3.65
CA TRP A 197 26.48 -17.13 -3.40
C TRP A 197 26.94 -16.06 -4.41
N ARG A 198 28.24 -16.03 -4.76
CA ARG A 198 28.80 -15.08 -5.74
C ARG A 198 28.20 -15.28 -7.14
N GLY A 199 28.09 -16.54 -7.56
CA GLY A 199 27.49 -16.89 -8.85
C GLY A 199 26.02 -16.50 -8.92
N LEU A 200 25.25 -16.82 -7.87
CA LEU A 200 23.85 -16.44 -7.76
C LEU A 200 23.66 -14.93 -7.72
N TRP A 201 24.50 -14.21 -6.96
CA TRP A 201 24.41 -12.76 -6.88
C TRP A 201 24.74 -12.10 -8.22
N LYS A 202 25.80 -12.56 -8.91
CA LYS A 202 26.13 -12.09 -10.26
C LYS A 202 25.01 -12.38 -11.25
N GLN A 203 24.32 -13.52 -11.15
CA GLN A 203 23.14 -13.80 -11.97
C GLN A 203 22.01 -12.80 -11.69
N ARG A 204 21.72 -12.49 -10.43
CA ARG A 204 20.69 -11.51 -10.05
C ARG A 204 21.03 -10.10 -10.55
N LEU A 205 22.24 -9.62 -10.31
CA LEU A 205 22.72 -8.29 -10.72
C LEU A 205 22.61 -8.05 -12.25
N ASN A 206 22.69 -9.12 -13.04
CA ASN A 206 22.59 -9.06 -14.50
C ASN A 206 21.25 -9.55 -15.06
N GLY A 207 20.44 -10.20 -14.23
CA GLY A 207 19.30 -10.98 -14.68
C GLY A 207 17.98 -10.57 -14.05
N ASN A 208 17.94 -10.00 -12.85
CA ASN A 208 16.70 -9.49 -12.29
C ASN A 208 16.24 -8.23 -13.04
N GLY A 209 14.93 -8.02 -13.10
CA GLY A 209 14.33 -6.90 -13.82
C GLY A 209 14.48 -5.57 -13.09
N ILE A 210 14.30 -4.47 -13.83
CA ILE A 210 14.10 -3.12 -13.29
C ILE A 210 12.61 -2.80 -13.47
N TRP A 211 11.76 -3.30 -12.56
CA TRP A 211 10.31 -3.43 -12.79
C TRP A 211 9.61 -2.12 -13.15
N MET A 212 10.07 -0.99 -12.60
CA MET A 212 9.53 0.33 -12.95
C MET A 212 9.60 0.67 -14.44
N GLN A 213 10.57 0.11 -15.19
CA GLN A 213 10.64 0.30 -16.63
C GLN A 213 9.39 -0.24 -17.34
N ASP A 214 8.87 -1.40 -16.91
CA ASP A 214 7.62 -1.96 -17.44
C ASP A 214 6.44 -1.03 -17.09
N TRP A 215 6.43 -0.46 -15.89
CA TRP A 215 5.34 0.42 -15.42
C TRP A 215 5.26 1.74 -16.20
N PHE A 216 6.38 2.27 -16.69
CA PHE A 216 6.41 3.46 -17.58
C PHE A 216 6.12 3.11 -19.05
N GLU A 217 6.35 1.86 -19.46
CA GLU A 217 5.98 1.37 -20.78
C GLU A 217 4.47 1.16 -20.90
N HIS A 218 3.88 0.53 -19.88
CA HIS A 218 2.45 0.25 -19.80
C HIS A 218 1.71 1.44 -19.18
N GLN A 219 1.39 2.47 -19.97
CA GLN A 219 0.67 3.67 -19.50
C GLN A 219 -0.85 3.54 -19.42
N ARG A 220 -1.39 2.41 -19.86
CA ARG A 220 -2.83 2.11 -19.90
C ARG A 220 -3.13 0.83 -19.16
N ARG A 221 -4.41 0.60 -18.84
CA ARG A 221 -4.89 -0.63 -18.22
C ARG A 221 -4.97 -1.80 -19.21
N ASP A 222 -3.83 -2.18 -19.77
CA ASP A 222 -3.70 -3.29 -20.72
C ASP A 222 -3.51 -4.66 -20.02
N ASP A 223 -3.18 -5.69 -20.80
CA ASP A 223 -3.05 -7.07 -20.32
C ASP A 223 -1.97 -7.24 -19.23
N PHE A 224 -0.97 -6.35 -19.17
CA PHE A 224 0.06 -6.38 -18.14
C PHE A 224 -0.57 -6.19 -16.74
N TYR A 225 -1.45 -5.21 -16.59
CA TYR A 225 -2.13 -4.93 -15.32
C TYR A 225 -3.29 -5.89 -15.05
N LYS A 226 -4.03 -6.28 -16.09
CA LYS A 226 -5.14 -7.24 -15.96
C LYS A 226 -4.67 -8.58 -15.39
N HIS A 227 -3.53 -9.11 -15.84
CA HIS A 227 -2.99 -10.39 -15.38
C HIS A 227 -2.86 -10.51 -13.85
N GLY A 228 -2.47 -9.42 -13.18
CA GLY A 228 -2.28 -9.41 -11.72
C GLY A 228 -3.47 -8.88 -10.92
N SER A 229 -4.63 -8.68 -11.55
CA SER A 229 -5.81 -8.07 -10.93
C SER A 229 -6.92 -9.10 -10.80
N ILE A 230 -7.40 -9.37 -9.58
CA ILE A 230 -8.52 -10.30 -9.39
C ILE A 230 -9.87 -9.67 -9.74
N CYS A 231 -9.92 -8.34 -9.94
CA CYS A 231 -11.13 -7.65 -10.34
C CYS A 231 -11.59 -7.97 -11.77
N GLU A 232 -10.77 -8.67 -12.57
CA GLU A 232 -11.16 -9.21 -13.87
C GLU A 232 -12.29 -10.25 -13.73
N ASP A 233 -12.20 -11.12 -12.72
CA ASP A 233 -13.26 -12.05 -12.36
C ASP A 233 -13.17 -12.45 -10.87
N TYR A 234 -14.00 -11.81 -10.05
CA TYR A 234 -14.08 -12.14 -8.61
C TYR A 234 -14.61 -13.56 -8.33
N SER A 235 -15.25 -14.21 -9.30
CA SER A 235 -15.73 -15.60 -9.15
C SER A 235 -14.62 -16.64 -9.21
N ASP A 236 -13.41 -16.24 -9.62
CA ASP A 236 -12.23 -17.10 -9.53
C ASP A 236 -11.77 -17.34 -8.09
N VAL A 237 -12.10 -16.43 -7.18
CA VAL A 237 -11.79 -16.58 -5.74
C VAL A 237 -12.99 -17.20 -5.01
N GLU A 238 -12.96 -18.52 -4.86
CA GLU A 238 -14.05 -19.31 -4.24
C GLU A 238 -13.87 -19.56 -2.74
N ILE A 239 -12.65 -19.38 -2.23
CA ILE A 239 -12.31 -19.65 -0.85
C ILE A 239 -12.57 -18.43 0.05
N PRO A 240 -12.76 -18.64 1.36
CA PRO A 240 -12.87 -17.57 2.34
C PRO A 240 -11.74 -16.52 2.25
N VAL A 241 -12.11 -15.23 2.22
CA VAL A 241 -11.19 -14.09 2.25
C VAL A 241 -11.46 -13.17 3.44
N TYR A 242 -10.45 -12.93 4.27
CA TYR A 242 -10.47 -11.87 5.27
C TYR A 242 -9.61 -10.69 4.77
N ALA A 243 -10.27 -9.63 4.29
CA ALA A 243 -9.62 -8.40 3.82
C ALA A 243 -9.39 -7.43 4.98
N VAL A 244 -8.14 -7.03 5.21
CA VAL A 244 -7.75 -6.22 6.37
C VAL A 244 -6.93 -5.01 5.91
N GLY A 245 -7.14 -3.83 6.49
CA GLY A 245 -6.34 -2.66 6.15
C GLY A 245 -6.57 -1.50 7.10
N GLY A 246 -6.15 -0.29 6.70
CA GLY A 246 -6.26 0.88 7.54
C GLY A 246 -6.49 2.19 6.78
N TRP A 247 -7.00 3.21 7.48
CA TRP A 247 -7.28 4.52 6.86
C TRP A 247 -6.04 5.35 6.54
N ALA A 248 -4.94 5.11 7.25
CA ALA A 248 -3.66 5.75 7.01
C ALA A 248 -2.81 5.00 5.95
N ASP A 249 -3.34 3.91 5.39
CA ASP A 249 -2.70 3.04 4.40
C ASP A 249 -2.94 3.49 2.94
N GLY A 250 -2.12 2.95 2.03
CA GLY A 250 -2.25 3.08 0.58
C GLY A 250 -3.41 2.29 -0.04
N TYR A 251 -3.96 1.28 0.65
CA TYR A 251 -4.95 0.33 0.07
C TYR A 251 -6.26 0.20 0.88
N PRO A 252 -6.97 1.30 1.23
CA PRO A 252 -8.21 1.20 1.98
C PRO A 252 -9.39 0.79 1.07
N ASN A 253 -9.42 1.26 -0.19
CA ASN A 253 -10.52 1.05 -1.13
C ASN A 253 -10.80 -0.42 -1.50
N PRO A 254 -9.77 -1.27 -1.74
CA PRO A 254 -9.97 -2.64 -2.21
C PRO A 254 -10.83 -3.49 -1.27
N ILE A 255 -10.76 -3.25 0.04
CA ILE A 255 -11.58 -3.96 1.04
C ILE A 255 -13.05 -3.85 0.69
N PHE A 256 -13.53 -2.63 0.45
CA PHE A 256 -14.92 -2.37 0.14
C PHE A 256 -15.34 -2.96 -1.22
N ARG A 257 -14.47 -2.90 -2.23
CA ARG A 257 -14.75 -3.52 -3.55
C ARG A 257 -14.83 -5.04 -3.45
N MET A 258 -13.92 -5.67 -2.71
CA MET A 258 -13.94 -7.12 -2.50
C MET A 258 -15.17 -7.57 -1.69
N LEU A 259 -15.54 -6.83 -0.64
CA LEU A 259 -16.76 -7.09 0.13
C LEU A 259 -18.05 -6.92 -0.66
N GLU A 260 -18.04 -6.10 -1.70
CA GLU A 260 -19.17 -5.95 -2.62
C GLU A 260 -19.19 -7.11 -3.63
N LYS A 261 -18.04 -7.47 -4.23
CA LYS A 261 -17.99 -8.29 -5.45
C LYS A 261 -17.59 -9.78 -5.30
N LEU A 262 -16.83 -10.18 -4.29
CA LEU A 262 -16.50 -11.60 -4.04
C LEU A 262 -17.74 -12.47 -3.71
N SER A 263 -17.97 -13.58 -4.39
CA SER A 263 -19.19 -14.38 -4.12
C SER A 263 -19.09 -15.29 -2.88
N GLY A 264 -17.89 -15.70 -2.48
CA GLY A 264 -17.64 -16.60 -1.36
C GLY A 264 -17.66 -15.94 0.03
N PRO A 265 -17.38 -16.71 1.10
CA PRO A 265 -17.26 -16.17 2.45
C PRO A 265 -16.22 -15.04 2.51
N ARG A 266 -16.63 -13.88 3.00
CA ARG A 266 -15.77 -12.69 3.01
C ARG A 266 -16.00 -11.85 4.24
N LYS A 267 -14.92 -11.33 4.81
CA LYS A 267 -14.94 -10.45 5.97
C LYS A 267 -13.97 -9.29 5.76
N GLY A 268 -14.33 -8.12 6.26
CA GLY A 268 -13.56 -6.90 6.18
C GLY A 268 -13.25 -6.33 7.55
N LEU A 269 -12.01 -5.87 7.73
CA LEU A 269 -11.56 -5.19 8.93
C LEU A 269 -10.72 -3.98 8.54
N ILE A 270 -11.17 -2.78 8.91
CA ILE A 270 -10.41 -1.55 8.63
C ILE A 270 -10.29 -0.67 9.86
N GLY A 271 -9.05 -0.48 10.32
CA GLY A 271 -8.72 0.35 11.47
C GLY A 271 -8.09 1.70 11.09
N PRO A 272 -7.62 2.50 12.05
CA PRO A 272 -6.90 3.75 11.77
C PRO A 272 -5.45 3.57 11.31
N TRP A 273 -5.05 2.32 11.10
CA TRP A 273 -3.67 1.89 10.90
C TRP A 273 -3.06 2.38 9.59
N GLY A 274 -1.73 2.52 9.57
CA GLY A 274 -0.93 2.56 8.34
C GLY A 274 -0.67 1.15 7.78
N HIS A 275 0.27 1.06 6.83
CA HIS A 275 0.67 -0.15 6.11
C HIS A 275 1.40 -1.20 6.99
N LYS A 276 0.69 -1.75 7.99
CA LYS A 276 1.21 -2.66 9.03
C LYS A 276 0.14 -3.65 9.50
N TYR A 277 0.55 -4.73 10.17
CA TYR A 277 -0.39 -5.68 10.78
C TYR A 277 -1.05 -5.04 12.02
N PRO A 278 -2.37 -5.23 12.25
CA PRO A 278 -3.10 -4.48 13.28
C PRO A 278 -2.64 -4.65 14.73
N HIS A 279 -1.95 -5.75 15.06
CA HIS A 279 -1.45 -5.99 16.43
C HIS A 279 -0.21 -5.15 16.79
N PHE A 280 0.54 -4.64 15.80
CA PHE A 280 1.65 -3.71 16.03
C PHE A 280 1.56 -2.43 15.20
N ALA A 281 0.44 -2.20 14.52
CA ALA A 281 0.25 -1.04 13.68
C ALA A 281 0.15 0.26 14.49
N MET A 282 0.43 1.35 13.78
CA MET A 282 0.22 2.72 14.21
C MET A 282 -0.44 3.51 13.07
N PRO A 283 -1.20 4.57 13.36
CA PRO A 283 -1.73 4.94 14.67
C PRO A 283 -2.60 3.84 15.29
N GLY A 284 -2.65 3.79 16.63
CA GLY A 284 -3.59 2.92 17.34
C GLY A 284 -5.07 3.34 17.20
N PRO A 285 -5.99 2.59 17.82
CA PRO A 285 -5.72 1.49 18.75
C PRO A 285 -5.25 0.21 18.04
N ARG A 286 -4.29 -0.47 18.67
CA ARG A 286 -3.89 -1.84 18.29
C ARG A 286 -4.94 -2.83 18.80
N ILE A 287 -5.08 -3.96 18.11
CA ILE A 287 -6.03 -5.01 18.47
C ILE A 287 -5.36 -6.38 18.54
N GLY A 288 -6.02 -7.34 19.19
CA GLY A 288 -5.71 -8.76 19.20
C GLY A 288 -5.86 -9.43 17.83
N PHE A 289 -5.07 -9.00 16.85
CA PHE A 289 -5.18 -9.46 15.46
C PHE A 289 -4.76 -10.92 15.29
N LEU A 290 -3.73 -11.37 16.00
CA LEU A 290 -3.30 -12.76 15.90
C LEU A 290 -4.37 -13.71 16.45
N GLN A 291 -5.10 -13.29 17.49
CA GLN A 291 -6.24 -14.01 18.04
C GLN A 291 -7.40 -14.08 17.02
N GLU A 292 -7.70 -12.98 16.33
CA GLU A 292 -8.68 -12.99 15.23
C GLU A 292 -8.25 -13.91 14.08
N CYS A 293 -6.96 -13.93 13.73
CA CYS A 293 -6.42 -14.86 12.76
C CYS A 293 -6.58 -16.32 13.22
N LEU A 294 -6.30 -16.65 14.48
CA LEU A 294 -6.51 -18.01 15.00
C LEU A 294 -7.97 -18.45 14.87
N ARG A 295 -8.93 -17.57 15.18
CA ARG A 295 -10.37 -17.86 15.00
C ARG A 295 -10.73 -18.15 13.55
N TRP A 296 -10.15 -17.37 12.63
CA TRP A 296 -10.32 -17.55 11.19
C TRP A 296 -9.71 -18.87 10.70
N TRP A 297 -8.49 -19.19 11.14
CA TRP A 297 -7.83 -20.43 10.77
C TRP A 297 -8.52 -21.66 11.35
N ASP A 298 -8.97 -21.61 12.59
CA ASP A 298 -9.68 -22.72 13.23
C ASP A 298 -10.98 -23.01 12.47
N GLN A 299 -11.70 -21.96 12.04
CA GLN A 299 -12.91 -22.07 11.23
C GLN A 299 -12.67 -22.78 9.89
N TYR A 300 -11.69 -22.30 9.10
CA TYR A 300 -11.59 -22.69 7.69
C TYR A 300 -10.49 -23.72 7.38
N LEU A 301 -9.48 -23.86 8.24
CA LEU A 301 -8.42 -24.85 8.05
C LEU A 301 -8.64 -26.12 8.89
N LYS A 302 -9.31 -26.00 10.05
CA LYS A 302 -9.58 -27.12 10.97
C LYS A 302 -11.06 -27.52 11.06
N GLY A 303 -11.99 -26.70 10.56
CA GLY A 303 -13.43 -26.96 10.63
C GLY A 303 -14.03 -26.78 12.02
N ILE A 304 -13.35 -26.04 12.91
CA ILE A 304 -13.83 -25.75 14.27
C ILE A 304 -14.69 -24.49 14.21
N ASN A 305 -15.97 -24.58 14.60
CA ASN A 305 -16.84 -23.41 14.60
C ASN A 305 -16.41 -22.38 15.67
N THR A 306 -15.90 -21.23 15.22
CA THR A 306 -15.47 -20.12 16.11
C THR A 306 -16.47 -18.96 16.14
N GLY A 307 -17.59 -19.09 15.42
CA GLY A 307 -18.60 -18.05 15.23
C GLY A 307 -18.17 -16.90 14.31
N ILE A 308 -16.92 -16.87 13.83
CA ILE A 308 -16.40 -15.74 13.02
C ILE A 308 -17.14 -15.56 11.69
N ALA A 309 -17.73 -16.63 11.16
CA ALA A 309 -18.55 -16.61 9.94
C ALA A 309 -19.93 -15.98 10.15
N ASP A 310 -20.44 -15.98 11.39
CA ASP A 310 -21.76 -15.43 11.75
C ASP A 310 -21.68 -13.95 12.20
N GLU A 311 -20.48 -13.45 12.42
CA GLU A 311 -20.23 -12.05 12.76
C GLU A 311 -20.46 -11.11 11.57
N PRO A 312 -20.58 -9.79 11.81
CA PRO A 312 -20.75 -8.81 10.74
C PRO A 312 -19.67 -8.91 9.65
N MET A 313 -20.10 -8.68 8.39
CA MET A 313 -19.24 -8.72 7.22
C MET A 313 -18.11 -7.70 7.30
N LEU A 314 -18.39 -6.47 7.76
CA LEU A 314 -17.40 -5.42 7.93
C LEU A 314 -17.37 -4.94 9.37
N ARG A 315 -16.17 -4.79 9.92
CA ARG A 315 -15.90 -4.00 11.11
C ARG A 315 -14.94 -2.87 10.78
N ALA A 316 -15.37 -1.63 10.95
CA ALA A 316 -14.64 -0.43 10.54
C ALA A 316 -14.43 0.53 11.71
N TRP A 317 -13.31 1.23 11.74
CA TRP A 317 -13.07 2.30 12.70
C TRP A 317 -13.61 3.62 12.13
N ILE A 318 -14.57 4.27 12.79
CA ILE A 318 -14.93 5.65 12.46
C ILE A 318 -14.03 6.56 13.27
N GLN A 319 -13.27 7.40 12.57
CA GLN A 319 -12.37 8.34 13.21
C GLN A 319 -13.13 9.56 13.72
N ASP A 320 -12.89 9.91 14.98
CA ASP A 320 -13.32 11.18 15.54
C ASP A 320 -12.44 12.33 15.03
N PRO A 321 -12.92 13.58 15.13
CA PRO A 321 -12.11 14.72 14.74
C PRO A 321 -10.78 14.77 15.50
N ALA A 322 -9.67 14.95 14.78
CA ALA A 322 -8.41 15.35 15.40
C ALA A 322 -7.62 16.30 14.50
N ARG A 323 -6.82 17.15 15.14
CA ARG A 323 -6.02 18.17 14.46
C ARG A 323 -4.97 17.53 13.55
N PRO A 324 -4.56 18.21 12.45
CA PRO A 324 -3.58 17.69 11.51
C PRO A 324 -2.25 17.42 12.19
N ALA A 325 -1.69 16.23 11.97
CA ALA A 325 -0.37 15.87 12.43
C ALA A 325 0.25 14.88 11.44
N ALA A 326 1.56 15.00 11.21
CA ALA A 326 2.29 14.09 10.33
C ALA A 326 2.34 12.65 10.86
N ILE A 327 2.06 12.43 12.15
CA ILE A 327 1.96 11.13 12.81
C ILE A 327 1.02 11.24 14.02
N TYR A 328 0.36 10.14 14.36
CA TYR A 328 -0.40 10.00 15.60
C TYR A 328 0.03 8.72 16.33
N ASP A 329 0.07 8.77 17.66
CA ASP A 329 0.22 7.55 18.47
C ASP A 329 -1.06 6.70 18.41
N GLU A 330 -2.21 7.37 18.53
CA GLU A 330 -3.54 6.79 18.46
C GLU A 330 -4.49 7.76 17.73
N ARG A 331 -5.43 7.21 16.95
CA ARG A 331 -6.51 7.98 16.33
C ARG A 331 -7.81 7.75 17.12
N PRO A 332 -8.40 8.80 17.71
CA PRO A 332 -9.66 8.67 18.43
C PRO A 332 -10.77 8.24 17.47
N GLY A 333 -11.78 7.57 18.02
CA GLY A 333 -12.86 6.98 17.23
C GLY A 333 -13.51 5.80 17.90
N ARG A 334 -14.28 5.05 17.11
CA ARG A 334 -14.96 3.84 17.58
C ARG A 334 -15.12 2.80 16.48
N TRP A 335 -15.21 1.53 16.87
CA TRP A 335 -15.60 0.44 15.98
C TRP A 335 -17.10 0.51 15.66
N VAL A 336 -17.42 0.33 14.38
CA VAL A 336 -18.76 0.14 13.85
C VAL A 336 -18.83 -1.14 13.03
N ALA A 337 -20.05 -1.62 12.76
CA ALA A 337 -20.25 -2.82 11.97
C ALA A 337 -21.29 -2.65 10.88
N GLU A 338 -21.06 -3.34 9.76
CA GLU A 338 -22.03 -3.51 8.70
C GLU A 338 -22.26 -5.02 8.45
N PRO A 339 -23.52 -5.48 8.42
CA PRO A 339 -23.84 -6.89 8.18
C PRO A 339 -23.61 -7.31 6.72
N ALA A 340 -23.58 -6.34 5.79
CA ALA A 340 -23.27 -6.50 4.38
C ALA A 340 -22.61 -5.22 3.86
N TRP A 341 -22.00 -5.26 2.67
CA TRP A 341 -21.49 -4.06 2.02
C TRP A 341 -21.99 -3.93 0.57
N PRO A 342 -22.52 -2.75 0.17
CA PRO A 342 -22.88 -1.61 1.00
C PRO A 342 -23.86 -1.95 2.13
N GLY A 343 -23.69 -1.31 3.28
CA GLY A 343 -24.50 -1.57 4.47
C GLY A 343 -25.88 -0.91 4.40
N PRO A 344 -26.90 -1.45 5.11
CA PRO A 344 -28.26 -0.89 5.11
C PRO A 344 -28.34 0.52 5.72
N GLY A 345 -27.31 0.92 6.49
CA GLY A 345 -27.21 2.25 7.10
C GLY A 345 -26.51 3.31 6.24
N ILE A 346 -26.05 2.96 5.04
CA ILE A 346 -25.30 3.87 4.18
C ILE A 346 -26.26 4.56 3.20
N GLY A 347 -26.38 5.87 3.33
CA GLY A 347 -27.14 6.74 2.44
C GLY A 347 -26.26 7.80 1.79
N GLU A 348 -26.88 8.72 1.04
CA GLU A 348 -26.18 9.81 0.36
C GLU A 348 -26.62 11.17 0.92
N LYS A 349 -25.64 12.05 1.17
CA LYS A 349 -25.87 13.49 1.40
C LYS A 349 -25.23 14.25 0.24
N VAL A 350 -26.05 15.01 -0.47
CA VAL A 350 -25.64 15.75 -1.67
C VAL A 350 -25.43 17.22 -1.33
N LEU A 351 -24.22 17.73 -1.59
CA LEU A 351 -23.84 19.13 -1.42
C LEU A 351 -23.54 19.72 -2.80
N ASN A 352 -24.43 20.57 -3.30
CA ASN A 352 -24.24 21.28 -4.56
C ASN A 352 -23.27 22.45 -4.39
N LEU A 353 -22.62 22.82 -5.49
CA LEU A 353 -21.69 23.94 -5.52
C LEU A 353 -22.43 25.25 -5.85
N ALA A 354 -22.09 26.29 -5.10
CA ALA A 354 -22.26 27.70 -5.47
C ALA A 354 -20.89 28.38 -5.31
N PRO A 355 -20.68 29.64 -5.74
CA PRO A 355 -19.37 30.29 -5.63
C PRO A 355 -18.77 30.19 -4.22
N HIS A 356 -17.74 29.36 -4.08
CA HIS A 356 -17.05 29.04 -2.82
C HIS A 356 -17.90 28.39 -1.71
N VAL A 357 -19.11 27.92 -2.03
CA VAL A 357 -20.06 27.36 -1.05
C VAL A 357 -20.46 25.92 -1.42
N LEU A 358 -20.57 25.07 -0.41
CA LEU A 358 -21.21 23.75 -0.46
C LEU A 358 -22.50 23.78 0.36
N SER A 359 -23.63 23.38 -0.24
CA SER A 359 -24.89 23.26 0.50
C SER A 359 -25.89 22.33 -0.17
N GLU A 360 -26.93 21.92 0.55
CA GLU A 360 -28.05 21.15 -0.02
C GLU A 360 -28.98 22.03 -0.89
N ALA A 361 -28.81 23.35 -0.85
CA ALA A 361 -29.54 24.25 -1.74
C ALA A 361 -29.14 24.02 -3.20
N ARG A 362 -29.99 24.47 -4.12
CA ARG A 362 -29.67 24.42 -5.55
C ARG A 362 -28.36 25.20 -5.81
N GLY A 363 -27.48 24.63 -6.61
CA GLY A 363 -26.27 25.32 -7.05
C GLY A 363 -26.59 26.59 -7.85
N GLU A 364 -25.59 27.47 -7.96
CA GLU A 364 -25.70 28.71 -8.71
C GLU A 364 -25.00 28.59 -10.07
N ASP A 365 -25.62 29.14 -11.12
CA ASP A 365 -25.06 29.18 -12.49
C ASP A 365 -23.89 30.20 -12.55
N THR A 366 -22.78 29.84 -11.92
CA THR A 366 -21.50 30.52 -11.99
C THR A 366 -20.44 29.55 -12.46
N ILE A 367 -19.50 30.05 -13.26
CA ILE A 367 -18.31 29.33 -13.68
C ILE A 367 -17.12 29.94 -12.95
N LEU A 368 -16.34 29.11 -12.27
CA LEU A 368 -15.09 29.51 -11.62
C LEU A 368 -13.92 28.84 -12.33
N GLU A 369 -12.82 29.57 -12.51
CA GLU A 369 -11.62 29.06 -13.16
C GLU A 369 -10.55 28.71 -12.13
N ILE A 370 -9.76 27.67 -12.42
CA ILE A 370 -8.61 27.27 -11.62
C ILE A 370 -7.47 26.80 -12.50
N SER A 371 -6.28 27.34 -12.24
CA SER A 371 -4.99 26.86 -12.73
C SER A 371 -4.03 26.87 -11.54
N SER A 372 -3.77 25.69 -10.99
CA SER A 372 -2.95 25.52 -9.79
C SER A 372 -1.45 25.59 -10.13
N PRO A 373 -0.60 26.06 -9.21
CA PRO A 373 0.84 25.84 -9.32
C PRO A 373 1.15 24.35 -9.29
N GLN A 374 2.23 23.94 -9.95
CA GLN A 374 2.63 22.53 -10.01
C GLN A 374 2.98 21.95 -8.63
N THR A 375 3.24 22.80 -7.63
CA THR A 375 3.50 22.46 -6.23
C THR A 375 2.24 22.21 -5.39
N ALA A 376 1.02 22.33 -5.96
CA ALA A 376 -0.22 21.99 -5.26
C ALA A 376 -0.21 20.53 -4.77
N GLY A 377 -0.70 20.27 -3.56
CA GLY A 377 -0.67 18.94 -2.93
C GLY A 377 0.52 18.67 -2.00
N LEU A 378 1.44 19.60 -1.80
CA LEU A 378 2.61 19.44 -0.92
C LEU A 378 2.27 19.02 0.51
N SER A 379 1.10 19.42 1.00
CA SER A 379 0.63 19.12 2.35
C SER A 379 -0.04 17.75 2.50
N SER A 380 -0.26 17.05 1.39
CA SER A 380 -1.03 15.80 1.31
C SER A 380 -0.40 14.59 1.99
N GLY A 381 0.86 14.67 2.43
CA GLY A 381 1.55 13.50 2.99
C GLY A 381 2.02 12.53 1.90
N ALA A 382 2.44 11.34 2.33
CA ALA A 382 2.70 10.23 1.42
C ALA A 382 1.39 9.58 0.98
N TRP A 383 1.37 8.96 -0.21
CA TRP A 383 0.23 8.15 -0.64
C TRP A 383 0.03 6.92 0.24
N CYS A 384 1.13 6.21 0.57
CA CYS A 384 1.13 5.08 1.49
C CYS A 384 1.83 5.42 2.82
N GLY A 385 1.05 5.59 3.89
CA GLY A 385 1.57 5.82 5.22
C GLY A 385 1.93 4.52 5.94
N TYR A 386 3.20 4.34 6.33
CA TYR A 386 3.66 3.14 7.06
C TYR A 386 3.35 3.17 8.56
N GLY A 387 2.75 4.27 9.06
CA GLY A 387 2.27 4.41 10.45
C GLY A 387 3.36 4.66 11.50
N VAL A 388 4.62 4.33 11.23
CA VAL A 388 5.75 4.46 12.16
C VAL A 388 6.67 5.64 11.85
N MET A 389 6.39 6.36 10.76
CA MET A 389 7.12 7.56 10.32
C MET A 389 6.15 8.71 10.05
N PRO A 390 6.57 9.98 10.25
CA PRO A 390 5.72 11.16 10.04
C PRO A 390 5.42 11.45 8.57
N THR A 391 4.55 10.62 8.01
CA THR A 391 4.17 10.54 6.59
C THR A 391 2.73 10.95 6.32
N LEU A 392 1.91 11.14 7.38
CA LEU A 392 0.52 11.56 7.24
C LEU A 392 0.39 13.00 6.74
N PRO A 393 -0.80 13.39 6.25
CA PRO A 393 -1.07 14.75 5.80
C PRO A 393 -0.86 15.76 6.93
N VAL A 394 -0.30 16.91 6.58
CA VAL A 394 -0.21 18.06 7.50
C VAL A 394 -1.40 19.00 7.26
N ASP A 395 -1.38 20.18 7.87
CA ASP A 395 -2.49 21.12 7.84
C ASP A 395 -2.85 21.58 6.41
N GLN A 396 -4.10 21.33 6.02
CA GLN A 396 -4.65 21.61 4.69
C GLN A 396 -5.02 23.08 4.47
N ARG A 397 -4.82 23.98 5.45
CA ARG A 397 -4.86 25.43 5.20
C ARG A 397 -3.90 25.86 4.10
N THR A 398 -2.78 25.15 3.97
CA THR A 398 -1.78 25.39 2.92
C THR A 398 -2.33 25.21 1.50
N GLU A 399 -3.39 24.41 1.31
CA GLU A 399 -4.01 24.22 -0.01
C GLU A 399 -4.92 25.39 -0.40
N GLU A 400 -5.33 26.26 0.52
CA GLU A 400 -6.20 27.42 0.21
C GLU A 400 -5.54 28.39 -0.80
N GLY A 401 -4.21 28.47 -0.82
CA GLY A 401 -3.47 29.28 -1.79
C GLY A 401 -3.25 28.60 -3.15
N ASN A 402 -3.52 27.30 -3.27
CA ASN A 402 -3.17 26.49 -4.44
C ASN A 402 -4.40 25.92 -5.17
N ALA A 403 -5.58 26.04 -4.59
CA ALA A 403 -6.79 25.35 -5.01
C ALA A 403 -8.02 26.26 -4.96
N LEU A 404 -9.05 25.90 -5.72
CA LEU A 404 -10.38 26.50 -5.64
C LEU A 404 -11.16 25.85 -4.49
N ILE A 405 -11.53 26.67 -3.50
CA ILE A 405 -12.13 26.19 -2.24
C ILE A 405 -13.65 26.36 -2.24
N PHE A 406 -14.35 25.31 -1.81
CA PHE A 406 -15.78 25.31 -1.50
C PHE A 406 -16.01 24.76 -0.09
N GLU A 407 -16.85 25.42 0.71
CA GLU A 407 -17.12 25.00 2.09
C GLU A 407 -18.59 25.07 2.46
N THR A 408 -18.99 24.20 3.39
CA THR A 408 -20.27 24.35 4.08
C THR A 408 -20.24 25.55 5.04
N ALA A 409 -21.42 26.05 5.44
CA ALA A 409 -21.55 26.75 6.72
C ALA A 409 -21.08 25.82 7.87
N PRO A 410 -20.77 26.36 9.07
CA PRO A 410 -20.51 25.52 10.23
C PRO A 410 -21.69 24.55 10.42
N LEU A 411 -21.37 23.27 10.57
CA LEU A 411 -22.36 22.21 10.67
C LEU A 411 -23.24 22.43 11.90
N THR A 412 -24.55 22.32 11.73
CA THR A 412 -25.53 22.39 12.83
C THR A 412 -25.80 21.01 13.45
N GLU A 413 -25.37 19.94 12.78
CA GLU A 413 -25.48 18.55 13.21
C GLU A 413 -24.19 17.80 12.84
N ALA A 414 -23.86 16.78 13.62
CA ALA A 414 -22.72 15.93 13.30
C ALA A 414 -23.02 15.06 12.06
N VAL A 415 -22.02 14.86 11.21
CA VAL A 415 -22.12 14.06 9.99
C VAL A 415 -21.08 12.94 10.08
N GLU A 416 -21.52 11.70 10.00
CA GLU A 416 -20.63 10.53 9.94
C GLU A 416 -20.66 9.96 8.52
N ILE A 417 -19.48 9.74 7.93
CA ILE A 417 -19.34 9.12 6.61
C ILE A 417 -18.57 7.81 6.72
N LEU A 418 -19.02 6.81 5.96
CA LEU A 418 -18.33 5.53 5.78
C LEU A 418 -18.50 5.07 4.34
N GLY A 419 -17.39 4.92 3.62
CA GLY A 419 -17.38 4.50 2.22
C GLY A 419 -16.69 5.53 1.33
N PHE A 420 -17.10 5.63 0.08
CA PHE A 420 -16.49 6.49 -0.93
C PHE A 420 -17.25 7.81 -1.11
N PRO A 421 -16.65 8.96 -0.78
CA PRO A 421 -17.13 10.25 -1.28
C PRO A 421 -16.99 10.29 -2.80
N GLU A 422 -17.92 10.95 -3.48
CA GLU A 422 -17.90 11.12 -4.92
C GLU A 422 -18.09 12.59 -5.28
N PHE A 423 -17.42 13.04 -6.34
CA PHE A 423 -17.57 14.38 -6.87
C PHE A 423 -18.03 14.28 -8.32
N GLU A 424 -19.27 14.71 -8.58
CA GLU A 424 -19.79 14.89 -9.93
C GLU A 424 -19.60 16.35 -10.32
N VAL A 425 -18.91 16.59 -11.42
CA VAL A 425 -18.53 17.94 -11.82
C VAL A 425 -18.72 18.12 -13.30
N LYS A 426 -19.34 19.24 -13.67
CA LYS A 426 -19.34 19.73 -15.04
C LYS A 426 -18.21 20.73 -15.20
N LEU A 427 -17.29 20.43 -16.12
CA LEU A 427 -16.10 21.25 -16.35
C LEU A 427 -15.69 21.28 -17.82
N SER A 428 -14.92 22.29 -18.20
CA SER A 428 -14.13 22.32 -19.42
C SER A 428 -12.65 22.55 -19.11
N SER A 429 -11.76 22.11 -19.99
CA SER A 429 -10.33 22.44 -19.94
C SER A 429 -9.95 23.28 -21.15
N ASP A 430 -8.97 24.17 -21.02
CA ASP A 430 -8.33 24.86 -22.15
C ASP A 430 -7.28 23.98 -22.88
N LYS A 431 -6.93 22.82 -22.32
CA LYS A 431 -5.98 21.85 -22.87
C LYS A 431 -6.65 20.49 -23.15
N PRO A 432 -6.06 19.68 -24.07
CA PRO A 432 -6.54 18.33 -24.32
C PRO A 432 -6.25 17.35 -23.17
N VAL A 433 -5.22 17.61 -22.37
CA VAL A 433 -4.84 16.80 -21.20
C VAL A 433 -4.81 17.74 -20.00
N ALA A 434 -5.52 17.36 -18.93
CA ALA A 434 -5.57 18.11 -17.70
C ALA A 434 -5.87 17.17 -16.54
N LEU A 435 -5.37 17.52 -15.36
CA LEU A 435 -5.61 16.80 -14.12
C LEU A 435 -6.65 17.55 -13.29
N LEU A 436 -7.57 16.81 -12.66
CA LEU A 436 -8.44 17.32 -11.62
C LEU A 436 -8.14 16.58 -10.32
N SER A 437 -7.72 17.33 -9.31
CA SER A 437 -7.61 16.87 -7.93
C SER A 437 -8.77 17.43 -7.11
N ALA A 438 -9.40 16.58 -6.31
CA ALA A 438 -10.44 16.94 -5.35
C ALA A 438 -10.04 16.45 -3.95
N THR A 439 -9.76 17.39 -3.03
CA THR A 439 -9.38 17.08 -1.64
C THR A 439 -10.53 17.43 -0.69
N LEU A 440 -10.97 16.43 0.08
CA LEU A 440 -11.98 16.57 1.12
C LEU A 440 -11.31 16.77 2.48
N SER A 441 -11.66 17.84 3.19
CA SER A 441 -11.09 18.17 4.48
C SER A 441 -12.16 18.52 5.52
N GLN A 442 -11.85 18.19 6.78
CA GLN A 442 -12.55 18.66 7.97
C GLN A 442 -11.88 19.95 8.44
N VAL A 443 -12.64 21.03 8.53
CA VAL A 443 -12.14 22.34 8.99
C VAL A 443 -12.68 22.62 10.38
N PHE A 444 -11.77 22.87 11.32
CA PHE A 444 -12.09 23.15 12.72
C PHE A 444 -12.51 24.61 12.93
N PRO A 445 -13.23 24.93 14.02
CA PRO A 445 -13.72 26.30 14.28
C PRO A 445 -12.63 27.39 14.29
N GLU A 446 -11.40 27.05 14.69
CA GLU A 446 -10.24 27.95 14.66
C GLU A 446 -9.49 27.98 13.33
N GLY A 447 -9.91 27.17 12.34
CA GLY A 447 -9.42 27.17 10.97
C GLY A 447 -8.43 26.08 10.59
N ALA A 448 -7.87 25.31 11.53
CA ALA A 448 -7.04 24.14 11.18
C ALA A 448 -7.84 23.18 10.28
N ALA A 449 -7.18 22.54 9.30
CA ALA A 449 -7.88 21.67 8.36
C ALA A 449 -7.19 20.30 8.22
N SER A 450 -7.90 19.23 8.57
CA SER A 450 -7.44 17.84 8.44
C SER A 450 -7.95 17.21 7.15
N ARG A 451 -7.06 16.60 6.37
CA ARG A 451 -7.45 15.85 5.17
C ARG A 451 -8.24 14.59 5.58
N VAL A 452 -9.42 14.41 5.01
CA VAL A 452 -10.30 13.25 5.23
C VAL A 452 -10.20 12.26 4.08
N SER A 453 -10.25 12.78 2.85
CA SER A 453 -10.14 11.98 1.63
C SER A 453 -9.65 12.84 0.47
N TYR A 454 -9.29 12.22 -0.64
CA TYR A 454 -8.97 12.89 -1.89
C TYR A 454 -9.18 11.95 -3.08
N GLY A 455 -9.30 12.53 -4.26
CA GLY A 455 -9.41 11.85 -5.54
C GLY A 455 -8.65 12.64 -6.60
N ILE A 456 -8.02 11.92 -7.52
CA ILE A 456 -7.28 12.49 -8.65
C ILE A 456 -7.84 11.84 -9.92
N LEU A 457 -7.99 12.62 -10.98
CA LEU A 457 -8.38 12.13 -12.29
C LEU A 457 -7.57 12.87 -13.36
N ASN A 458 -6.80 12.12 -14.16
CA ASN A 458 -6.40 12.57 -15.48
C ASN A 458 -7.65 12.55 -16.37
N LEU A 459 -8.09 13.71 -16.87
CA LEU A 459 -9.35 13.83 -17.60
C LEU A 459 -9.37 13.04 -18.92
N SER A 460 -8.22 12.62 -19.44
CA SER A 460 -8.15 11.70 -20.58
C SER A 460 -8.72 10.30 -20.26
N HIS A 461 -8.73 9.93 -18.98
CA HIS A 461 -9.20 8.66 -18.44
C HIS A 461 -10.65 8.71 -17.94
N ARG A 462 -11.36 9.82 -18.13
CA ARG A 462 -12.71 10.06 -17.56
C ARG A 462 -13.77 9.02 -17.94
N ASN A 463 -13.54 8.23 -18.99
CA ASN A 463 -14.48 7.22 -19.48
C ASN A 463 -13.93 5.79 -19.39
N ASP A 464 -12.63 5.59 -19.62
CA ASP A 464 -11.97 4.28 -19.67
C ASP A 464 -10.45 4.45 -19.49
N ASP A 465 -9.76 3.45 -18.94
CA ASP A 465 -8.31 3.45 -18.67
C ASP A 465 -7.46 2.77 -19.75
N LEU A 466 -8.10 2.08 -20.70
CA LEU A 466 -7.49 1.47 -21.87
C LEU A 466 -7.78 2.31 -23.12
N ASP A 467 -9.05 2.64 -23.34
CA ASP A 467 -9.52 3.43 -24.48
C ASP A 467 -9.67 4.91 -24.11
N ILE A 468 -8.54 5.52 -23.72
CA ILE A 468 -8.46 6.92 -23.29
C ILE A 468 -8.69 7.90 -24.46
N ALA A 469 -9.23 9.08 -24.15
CA ALA A 469 -9.49 10.13 -25.14
C ALA A 469 -9.23 11.54 -24.57
N PRO A 470 -8.58 12.45 -25.31
CA PRO A 470 -8.33 13.80 -24.83
C PRO A 470 -9.64 14.57 -24.60
N MET A 471 -9.57 15.62 -23.79
CA MET A 471 -10.60 16.65 -23.70
C MET A 471 -10.65 17.45 -25.00
N VAL A 472 -11.83 17.95 -25.37
CA VAL A 472 -11.96 18.98 -26.42
C VAL A 472 -11.84 20.35 -25.74
N PRO A 473 -10.80 21.16 -26.04
CA PRO A 473 -10.62 22.45 -25.38
C PRO A 473 -11.87 23.34 -25.43
N GLY A 474 -12.24 23.90 -24.27
CA GLY A 474 -13.40 24.77 -24.09
C GLY A 474 -14.77 24.07 -24.11
N ARG A 475 -14.83 22.76 -24.35
CA ARG A 475 -16.09 22.01 -24.31
C ARG A 475 -16.34 21.49 -22.89
N ALA A 476 -17.48 21.87 -22.32
CA ALA A 476 -17.90 21.37 -21.02
C ALA A 476 -18.41 19.92 -21.12
N GLU A 477 -17.98 19.08 -20.18
CA GLU A 477 -18.38 17.69 -20.01
C GLU A 477 -18.63 17.41 -18.53
N THR A 478 -19.54 16.48 -18.22
CA THR A 478 -19.77 16.02 -16.84
C THR A 478 -18.92 14.79 -16.58
N VAL A 479 -18.10 14.84 -15.53
CA VAL A 479 -17.27 13.71 -15.08
C VAL A 479 -17.59 13.40 -13.62
N ARG A 480 -17.33 12.15 -13.23
CA ARG A 480 -17.51 11.69 -11.85
C ARG A 480 -16.19 11.13 -11.34
N ILE A 481 -15.73 11.65 -10.19
CA ILE A 481 -14.51 11.20 -9.52
C ILE A 481 -14.91 10.52 -8.22
N LYS A 482 -14.45 9.29 -8.03
CA LYS A 482 -14.53 8.60 -6.75
C LYS A 482 -13.32 8.98 -5.90
N LEU A 483 -13.55 9.58 -4.74
CA LEU A 483 -12.49 9.85 -3.79
C LEU A 483 -12.19 8.56 -3.00
N ARG A 484 -11.02 8.49 -2.37
CA ARG A 484 -10.63 7.35 -1.54
C ARG A 484 -11.65 7.12 -0.42
N CYS A 485 -11.92 5.87 -0.08
CA CYS A 485 -12.86 5.56 0.97
C CYS A 485 -12.33 6.06 2.33
N CYS A 486 -13.24 6.44 3.22
CA CYS A 486 -12.89 6.89 4.55
C CYS A 486 -13.99 6.53 5.56
N GLY A 487 -13.60 6.45 6.83
CA GLY A 487 -14.48 6.43 7.99
C GLY A 487 -14.17 7.65 8.85
N GLN A 488 -15.04 8.67 8.81
CA GLN A 488 -14.79 9.95 9.47
C GLN A 488 -16.08 10.55 10.03
N ARG A 489 -15.98 11.13 11.22
CA ARG A 489 -17.01 11.94 11.86
C ARG A 489 -16.64 13.42 11.80
N PHE A 490 -17.57 14.25 11.35
CA PHE A 490 -17.55 15.71 11.41
C PHE A 490 -18.50 16.16 12.52
N GLU A 491 -18.06 17.10 13.36
CA GLU A 491 -18.81 17.59 14.52
C GLU A 491 -19.50 18.94 14.26
N VAL A 492 -20.44 19.27 15.15
CA VAL A 492 -21.12 20.57 15.17
C VAL A 492 -20.10 21.70 15.28
N GLY A 493 -20.26 22.73 14.45
CA GLY A 493 -19.37 23.89 14.38
C GLY A 493 -18.17 23.73 13.45
N GLU A 494 -17.85 22.51 13.00
CA GLU A 494 -16.85 22.25 11.96
C GLU A 494 -17.43 22.52 10.57
N ARG A 495 -16.58 22.51 9.53
CA ARG A 495 -17.01 22.59 8.13
C ARG A 495 -16.49 21.43 7.33
N ILE A 496 -17.22 21.10 6.28
CA ILE A 496 -16.77 20.20 5.21
C ILE A 496 -16.22 21.09 4.09
N ARG A 497 -14.95 20.88 3.72
CA ARG A 497 -14.27 21.60 2.66
C ARG A 497 -13.96 20.67 1.48
N LEU A 498 -14.23 21.15 0.27
CA LEU A 498 -13.74 20.59 -0.98
C LEU A 498 -12.75 21.57 -1.62
N ALA A 499 -11.51 21.13 -1.84
CA ALA A 499 -10.49 21.89 -2.55
C ALA A 499 -10.23 21.26 -3.93
N LEU A 500 -10.37 22.05 -4.99
CA LEU A 500 -10.14 21.61 -6.38
C LEU A 500 -8.84 22.18 -6.92
N ALA A 501 -7.96 21.34 -7.46
CA ALA A 501 -6.68 21.76 -8.02
C ALA A 501 -6.40 21.09 -9.36
N THR A 502 -5.49 21.67 -10.15
CA THR A 502 -5.04 21.10 -11.44
C THR A 502 -3.68 20.38 -11.36
N SER A 503 -3.14 20.22 -10.15
CA SER A 503 -1.96 19.42 -9.81
C SER A 503 -2.13 18.76 -8.44
N HIS A 504 -1.36 17.70 -8.14
CA HIS A 504 -1.31 17.04 -6.83
C HIS A 504 0.06 16.39 -6.56
N TRP A 505 1.11 17.21 -6.58
CA TRP A 505 2.49 16.80 -6.35
C TRP A 505 2.86 16.85 -4.86
N PRO A 506 3.63 15.89 -4.30
CA PRO A 506 4.37 14.85 -4.99
C PRO A 506 3.67 13.48 -5.01
N ILE A 507 2.33 13.40 -4.94
CA ILE A 507 1.64 12.10 -5.08
C ILE A 507 1.67 11.62 -6.54
N VAL A 508 1.42 12.53 -7.49
CA VAL A 508 1.52 12.26 -8.94
C VAL A 508 2.51 13.20 -9.62
N PHE A 509 3.11 12.73 -10.71
CA PHE A 509 3.84 13.60 -11.63
C PHE A 509 2.87 14.55 -12.36
N PRO A 510 3.32 15.77 -12.75
CA PRO A 510 2.47 16.72 -13.46
C PRO A 510 2.21 16.27 -14.90
N THR A 511 1.13 16.77 -15.51
CA THR A 511 0.82 16.61 -16.94
C THR A 511 1.83 17.34 -17.84
N ALA A 512 1.86 17.06 -19.14
CA ALA A 512 2.83 17.68 -20.06
C ALA A 512 2.69 19.22 -20.22
N GLU A 513 1.49 19.75 -19.96
CA GLU A 513 1.18 21.18 -20.05
C GLU A 513 0.37 21.61 -18.83
N GLN A 514 0.50 22.90 -18.45
CA GLN A 514 -0.35 23.50 -17.45
C GLN A 514 -1.71 23.82 -18.07
N ALA A 515 -2.77 23.32 -17.42
CA ALA A 515 -4.14 23.50 -17.85
C ALA A 515 -4.94 24.34 -16.86
N THR A 516 -5.87 25.12 -17.40
CA THR A 516 -6.92 25.83 -16.68
C THR A 516 -8.23 25.06 -16.81
N LEU A 517 -8.89 24.81 -15.69
CA LEU A 517 -10.23 24.22 -15.66
C LEU A 517 -11.28 25.28 -15.36
N SER A 518 -12.40 25.24 -16.08
CA SER A 518 -13.59 26.03 -15.80
C SER A 518 -14.63 25.13 -15.14
N ILE A 519 -14.96 25.38 -13.88
CA ILE A 519 -15.87 24.58 -13.05
C ILE A 519 -17.26 25.20 -13.07
N HIS A 520 -18.26 24.48 -13.57
CA HIS A 520 -19.66 24.92 -13.61
C HIS A 520 -20.35 24.57 -12.28
N CYS A 521 -20.47 25.53 -11.36
CA CYS A 521 -20.96 25.29 -10.01
C CYS A 521 -22.39 24.71 -9.98
N GLY A 522 -23.32 25.30 -10.75
CA GLY A 522 -24.74 24.92 -10.74
C GLY A 522 -25.05 23.48 -11.18
N ASP A 523 -24.12 22.86 -11.92
CA ASP A 523 -24.21 21.50 -12.44
C ASP A 523 -23.21 20.54 -11.74
N SER A 524 -22.64 20.94 -10.61
CA SER A 524 -21.63 20.16 -9.88
C SER A 524 -22.04 19.92 -8.43
N ARG A 525 -21.69 18.74 -7.89
CA ARG A 525 -22.06 18.31 -6.54
C ARG A 525 -21.05 17.33 -5.92
N LEU A 526 -20.84 17.49 -4.62
CA LEU A 526 -20.17 16.53 -3.74
C LEU A 526 -21.22 15.59 -3.13
N ILE A 527 -20.98 14.29 -3.18
CA ILE A 527 -21.87 13.24 -2.69
C ILE A 527 -21.12 12.50 -1.57
N LEU A 528 -21.68 12.52 -0.37
CA LEU A 528 -21.08 11.93 0.83
C LEU A 528 -21.82 10.64 1.23
N PRO A 529 -21.10 9.54 1.52
CA PRO A 529 -21.69 8.28 1.95
C PRO A 529 -21.99 8.34 3.46
N VAL A 530 -23.09 9.00 3.81
CA VAL A 530 -23.48 9.21 5.21
C VAL A 530 -23.93 7.90 5.84
N ARG A 531 -23.43 7.62 7.03
CA ARG A 531 -23.77 6.45 7.83
C ARG A 531 -24.73 6.83 8.94
N ALA A 532 -25.92 6.23 8.95
CA ALA A 532 -26.83 6.31 10.07
C ALA A 532 -26.37 5.38 11.21
N PRO A 533 -26.52 5.77 12.50
CA PRO A 533 -26.23 4.89 13.63
C PRO A 533 -26.95 3.54 13.52
N GLN A 534 -26.23 2.45 13.75
CA GLN A 534 -26.77 1.09 13.67
C GLN A 534 -26.82 0.43 15.05
N LYS A 535 -27.91 -0.31 15.34
CA LYS A 535 -28.01 -1.11 16.58
C LYS A 535 -26.91 -2.17 16.70
N LEU A 536 -26.36 -2.61 15.57
CA LEU A 536 -25.29 -3.59 15.52
C LEU A 536 -24.03 -3.08 16.22
N ASP A 537 -23.79 -1.77 16.20
CA ASP A 537 -22.64 -1.13 16.85
C ASP A 537 -22.66 -1.42 18.37
N ASP A 538 -23.83 -1.42 18.99
CA ASP A 538 -24.01 -1.69 20.43
C ASP A 538 -23.73 -3.14 20.83
N THR A 539 -23.70 -4.04 19.84
CA THR A 539 -23.46 -5.48 20.06
C THR A 539 -21.99 -5.88 19.87
N LEU A 540 -21.14 -4.94 19.40
CA LEU A 540 -19.75 -5.24 19.12
C LEU A 540 -18.95 -5.48 20.40
N GLY A 541 -18.49 -6.71 20.57
CA GLY A 541 -17.47 -7.03 21.58
C GLY A 541 -16.17 -6.28 21.30
N ALA A 542 -15.52 -5.77 22.34
CA ALA A 542 -14.18 -5.23 22.21
C ALA A 542 -13.22 -6.31 21.67
N PHE A 543 -12.29 -5.92 20.81
CA PHE A 543 -11.19 -6.81 20.47
C PHE A 543 -10.34 -7.08 21.72
N LEU A 544 -9.73 -8.26 21.78
CA LEU A 544 -8.73 -8.55 22.80
C LEU A 544 -7.54 -7.59 22.65
N ALA A 545 -6.75 -7.46 23.73
CA ALA A 545 -5.48 -6.74 23.68
C ALA A 545 -4.51 -7.43 22.69
N PRO A 546 -3.63 -6.66 22.01
CA PRO A 546 -2.67 -7.22 21.07
C PRO A 546 -1.70 -8.18 21.77
N GLU A 547 -1.53 -9.36 21.18
CA GLU A 547 -0.50 -10.32 21.53
C GLU A 547 0.48 -10.50 20.37
N SER A 548 1.70 -10.95 20.69
CA SER A 548 2.70 -11.39 19.72
C SER A 548 3.59 -12.47 20.32
N ALA A 549 4.30 -13.21 19.47
CA ALA A 549 5.48 -13.94 19.91
C ALA A 549 6.62 -12.98 20.30
N ALA A 550 7.73 -13.56 20.78
CA ALA A 550 8.91 -12.80 21.18
C ALA A 550 9.48 -12.00 19.98
N PRO A 551 9.73 -10.68 20.14
CA PRO A 551 10.38 -9.89 19.09
C PRO A 551 11.78 -10.41 18.82
N MET A 552 12.23 -10.27 17.57
CA MET A 552 13.61 -10.55 17.21
C MET A 552 14.53 -9.50 17.85
N GLU A 553 15.61 -9.94 18.48
CA GLU A 553 16.62 -9.03 19.02
C GLU A 553 17.44 -8.38 17.90
N GLN A 554 17.82 -7.12 18.11
CA GLN A 554 18.73 -6.39 17.24
C GLN A 554 19.75 -5.63 18.07
N GLU A 555 21.00 -5.67 17.63
CA GLU A 555 22.09 -4.89 18.20
C GLU A 555 22.38 -3.70 17.27
N VAL A 556 22.12 -2.48 17.73
CA VAL A 556 22.44 -1.27 16.98
C VAL A 556 23.94 -0.99 17.10
N LEU A 557 24.70 -1.20 16.03
CA LEU A 557 26.14 -0.94 15.98
C LEU A 557 26.44 0.53 15.69
N THR A 558 25.63 1.14 14.83
CA THR A 558 25.72 2.57 14.50
C THR A 558 24.31 3.09 14.29
N LYS A 559 23.95 4.16 15.02
CA LYS A 559 22.66 4.80 14.87
C LYS A 559 22.66 5.65 13.60
N GLY A 560 21.66 5.49 12.74
CA GLY A 560 21.45 6.36 11.59
C GLY A 560 20.82 7.70 11.98
N ASP A 561 20.80 8.65 11.05
CA ASP A 561 20.16 9.95 11.24
C ASP A 561 18.62 9.87 11.36
N GLY A 562 18.04 8.70 11.11
CA GLY A 562 16.61 8.44 11.22
C GLY A 562 15.81 8.99 10.04
N PHE A 563 14.50 9.13 10.24
CA PHE A 563 13.59 9.66 9.21
C PHE A 563 13.58 11.19 9.21
N GLN A 564 13.70 11.77 8.02
CA GLN A 564 13.54 13.19 7.77
C GLN A 564 12.63 13.38 6.56
N ARG A 565 11.71 14.35 6.65
CA ARG A 565 10.89 14.81 5.53
C ARG A 565 10.91 16.32 5.51
N SER A 566 11.35 16.92 4.42
CA SER A 566 11.51 18.36 4.28
C SER A 566 11.00 18.86 2.94
N VAL A 567 10.63 20.14 2.92
CA VAL A 567 10.30 20.89 1.72
C VAL A 567 11.09 22.19 1.76
N SER A 568 11.76 22.56 0.67
CA SER A 568 12.46 23.83 0.53
C SER A 568 12.16 24.48 -0.81
N THR A 569 11.95 25.80 -0.82
CA THR A 569 11.76 26.59 -2.04
C THR A 569 12.88 27.62 -2.15
N ASP A 570 13.63 27.55 -3.24
CA ASP A 570 14.60 28.57 -3.59
C ASP A 570 13.85 29.81 -4.08
N GLN A 571 13.94 30.91 -3.34
CA GLN A 571 13.24 32.16 -3.65
C GLN A 571 13.84 32.93 -4.83
N VAL A 572 15.06 32.59 -5.25
CA VAL A 572 15.71 33.19 -6.42
C VAL A 572 15.26 32.48 -7.70
N THR A 573 15.18 31.16 -7.67
CA THR A 573 14.86 30.34 -8.86
C THR A 573 13.40 29.91 -8.95
N GLY A 574 12.66 29.93 -7.84
CA GLY A 574 11.30 29.41 -7.74
C GLY A 574 11.22 27.87 -7.59
N GLU A 575 12.33 27.14 -7.73
CA GLU A 575 12.32 25.68 -7.61
C GLU A 575 11.95 25.24 -6.20
N THR A 576 11.03 24.28 -6.10
CA THR A 576 10.65 23.62 -4.84
C THR A 576 11.17 22.19 -4.85
N VAL A 577 11.78 21.78 -3.72
CA VAL A 577 12.32 20.44 -3.50
C VAL A 577 11.57 19.79 -2.35
N TYR A 578 11.04 18.59 -2.59
CA TYR A 578 10.53 17.67 -1.58
C TYR A 578 11.57 16.57 -1.37
N GLN A 579 11.98 16.35 -0.11
CA GLN A 579 12.99 15.34 0.20
C GLN A 579 12.56 14.46 1.37
N VAL A 580 12.76 13.15 1.22
CA VAL A 580 12.65 12.16 2.29
C VAL A 580 13.98 11.45 2.45
N VAL A 581 14.45 11.33 3.68
CA VAL A 581 15.64 10.56 4.05
C VAL A 581 15.22 9.55 5.10
N ASN A 582 15.63 8.30 4.93
CA ASN A 582 15.52 7.28 5.95
C ASN A 582 16.87 6.58 6.09
N ASP A 583 17.55 6.84 7.20
CA ASP A 583 18.82 6.22 7.54
C ASP A 583 18.62 5.27 8.73
N GLY A 584 18.60 3.96 8.43
CA GLY A 584 18.44 2.91 9.43
C GLY A 584 19.71 2.64 10.25
N GLY A 585 20.84 3.28 9.89
CA GLY A 585 22.12 3.01 10.50
C GLY A 585 22.64 1.61 10.18
N THR A 586 23.41 1.04 11.09
CA THR A 586 23.97 -0.31 10.99
C THR A 586 23.52 -1.14 12.19
N VAL A 587 22.89 -2.28 11.90
CA VAL A 587 22.42 -3.22 12.92
C VAL A 587 23.04 -4.59 12.72
N ARG A 588 23.23 -5.33 13.81
CA ARG A 588 23.54 -6.76 13.79
C ARG A 588 22.31 -7.54 14.24
N HIS A 589 22.01 -8.61 13.52
CA HIS A 589 21.01 -9.60 13.90
C HIS A 589 21.70 -10.75 14.65
N PRO A 590 21.56 -10.85 16.00
CA PRO A 590 22.29 -11.85 16.78
C PRO A 590 22.01 -13.30 16.36
N HIS A 591 20.79 -13.60 15.89
CA HIS A 591 20.41 -14.97 15.48
C HIS A 591 21.16 -15.47 14.24
N THR A 592 21.65 -14.56 13.39
CA THR A 592 22.34 -14.90 12.13
C THR A 592 23.79 -14.43 12.08
N GLY A 593 24.16 -13.49 12.97
CA GLY A 593 25.41 -12.75 12.95
C GLY A 593 25.54 -11.76 11.79
N ILE A 594 24.50 -11.57 10.96
CA ILE A 594 24.53 -10.62 9.84
C ILE A 594 24.58 -9.20 10.40
N VAL A 595 25.50 -8.41 9.88
CA VAL A 595 25.55 -6.95 10.01
C VAL A 595 24.99 -6.36 8.72
N LEU A 596 24.00 -5.48 8.85
CA LEU A 596 23.38 -4.82 7.70
C LEU A 596 23.23 -3.33 7.95
N SER A 597 23.33 -2.56 6.86
CA SER A 597 22.97 -1.15 6.84
C SER A 597 22.08 -0.85 5.65
N ALA A 598 21.21 0.15 5.81
CA ALA A 598 20.35 0.62 4.75
C ALA A 598 20.08 2.11 4.89
N LYS A 599 20.30 2.85 3.80
CA LYS A 599 19.98 4.26 3.69
C LYS A 599 19.20 4.52 2.40
N HIS A 600 18.16 5.32 2.52
CA HIS A 600 17.25 5.65 1.44
C HIS A 600 17.06 7.17 1.38
N VAL A 601 17.16 7.73 0.17
CA VAL A 601 16.92 9.15 -0.10
C VAL A 601 16.03 9.29 -1.32
N ASP A 602 14.89 9.94 -1.13
CA ASP A 602 14.02 10.41 -2.21
C ASP A 602 14.14 11.92 -2.31
N ARG A 603 14.40 12.43 -3.52
CA ARG A 603 14.45 13.86 -3.80
C ARG A 603 13.64 14.15 -5.05
N PHE A 604 12.55 14.88 -4.89
CA PHE A 604 11.73 15.38 -5.99
C PHE A 604 11.88 16.89 -6.07
N SER A 605 11.97 17.46 -7.27
CA SER A 605 11.91 18.90 -7.47
C SER A 605 11.08 19.31 -8.67
N ILE A 606 10.52 20.51 -8.60
CA ILE A 606 9.64 21.09 -9.62
C ILE A 606 9.57 22.62 -9.48
N HIS A 607 9.42 23.33 -10.60
CA HIS A 607 9.09 24.75 -10.64
C HIS A 607 7.57 24.93 -10.69
N PRO A 608 6.97 25.86 -9.91
CA PRO A 608 5.52 26.01 -9.79
C PRO A 608 4.81 26.34 -11.12
N ASP A 609 5.50 26.93 -12.08
CA ASP A 609 4.94 27.35 -13.37
C ASP A 609 5.39 26.51 -14.57
N ASP A 610 6.20 25.46 -14.35
CA ASP A 610 6.71 24.61 -15.43
C ASP A 610 6.53 23.12 -15.10
N PRO A 611 5.51 22.45 -15.63
CA PRO A 611 5.32 21.03 -15.38
C PRO A 611 6.45 20.15 -15.94
N THR A 612 7.19 20.63 -16.95
CA THR A 612 8.27 19.85 -17.58
C THR A 612 9.58 19.89 -16.79
N SER A 613 9.62 20.70 -15.73
CA SER A 613 10.74 20.79 -14.79
C SER A 613 10.77 19.67 -13.75
N ALA A 614 9.72 18.85 -13.66
CA ALA A 614 9.61 17.84 -12.62
C ALA A 614 10.67 16.74 -12.74
N VAL A 615 11.44 16.54 -11.68
CA VAL A 615 12.46 15.50 -11.57
C VAL A 615 12.30 14.77 -10.23
N GLY A 616 12.25 13.46 -10.27
CA GLY A 616 12.38 12.60 -9.08
C GLY A 616 13.69 11.82 -9.13
N THR A 617 14.41 11.74 -8.02
CA THR A 617 15.60 10.89 -7.86
C THR A 617 15.49 10.11 -6.56
N CYS A 618 15.59 8.79 -6.65
CA CYS A 618 15.55 7.88 -5.52
C CYS A 618 16.87 7.11 -5.45
N THR A 619 17.48 7.03 -4.26
CA THR A 619 18.75 6.33 -4.03
C THR A 619 18.62 5.39 -2.85
N TRP A 620 19.12 4.17 -3.01
CA TRP A 620 19.30 3.19 -1.95
C TRP A 620 20.75 2.79 -1.83
N GLU A 621 21.26 2.77 -0.61
CA GLU A 621 22.55 2.21 -0.24
C GLU A 621 22.33 1.09 0.76
N LYS A 622 22.87 -0.09 0.49
CA LYS A 622 22.71 -1.28 1.34
C LYS A 622 24.05 -1.97 1.53
N SER A 623 24.29 -2.45 2.75
CA SER A 623 25.42 -3.33 3.04
C SER A 623 24.98 -4.56 3.82
N TYR A 624 25.71 -5.66 3.60
CA TYR A 624 25.51 -6.94 4.26
C TYR A 624 26.89 -7.53 4.58
N GLY A 625 27.07 -8.05 5.78
CA GLY A 625 28.32 -8.73 6.12
C GLY A 625 28.24 -9.66 7.31
N ARG A 626 29.18 -10.59 7.39
CA ARG A 626 29.41 -11.49 8.53
C ARG A 626 30.79 -12.10 8.42
N GLY A 627 31.66 -11.83 9.39
CA GLY A 627 33.08 -12.20 9.31
C GLY A 627 33.71 -11.58 8.05
N ASP A 628 34.35 -12.41 7.22
CA ASP A 628 35.03 -11.99 5.99
C ASP A 628 34.07 -11.72 4.82
N TRP A 629 32.80 -12.14 4.92
CA TRP A 629 31.80 -11.83 3.90
C TRP A 629 31.35 -10.38 4.04
N GLN A 630 31.46 -9.62 2.94
CA GLN A 630 31.00 -8.24 2.82
C GLN A 630 30.43 -8.04 1.43
N ALA A 631 29.23 -7.49 1.34
CA ALA A 631 28.57 -7.15 0.10
C ALA A 631 27.91 -5.77 0.22
N ARG A 632 28.15 -4.90 -0.76
CA ARG A 632 27.57 -3.55 -0.81
C ARG A 632 26.86 -3.34 -2.14
N LEU A 633 25.76 -2.61 -2.11
CA LEU A 633 24.96 -2.24 -3.27
C LEU A 633 24.52 -0.78 -3.13
N SER A 634 24.68 0.00 -4.19
CA SER A 634 23.99 1.28 -4.35
C SER A 634 23.21 1.28 -5.64
N VAL A 635 21.95 1.70 -5.58
CA VAL A 635 21.11 1.91 -6.77
C VAL A 635 20.53 3.32 -6.73
N THR A 636 20.52 3.97 -7.88
CA THR A 636 19.89 5.28 -8.08
C THR A 636 19.02 5.22 -9.31
N ALA A 637 17.81 5.77 -9.21
CA ALA A 637 16.92 5.97 -10.34
C ALA A 637 16.43 7.41 -10.37
N THR A 638 16.42 8.00 -11.55
CA THR A 638 15.93 9.35 -11.80
C THR A 638 14.87 9.31 -12.89
N VAL A 639 13.72 9.93 -12.65
CA VAL A 639 12.67 10.16 -13.65
C VAL A 639 12.57 11.65 -13.92
N ARG A 640 12.56 12.03 -15.19
CA ARG A 640 12.24 13.38 -15.66
C ARG A 640 10.94 13.36 -16.44
N ALA A 641 9.98 14.17 -16.01
CA ALA A 641 8.69 14.32 -16.69
C ALA A 641 8.82 15.36 -17.81
N LEU A 642 9.46 15.02 -18.92
CA LEU A 642 9.61 15.95 -20.04
C LEU A 642 8.27 16.10 -20.79
N ARG A 643 8.21 17.05 -21.72
CA ARG A 643 6.97 17.35 -22.46
C ARG A 643 6.42 16.15 -23.22
N ASP A 644 7.28 15.43 -23.94
CA ASP A 644 6.86 14.34 -24.84
C ASP A 644 7.25 12.95 -24.34
N VAL A 645 8.17 12.86 -23.36
CA VAL A 645 8.72 11.59 -22.88
C VAL A 645 8.92 11.58 -21.36
N TRP A 646 8.76 10.40 -20.75
CA TRP A 646 9.36 10.04 -19.48
C TRP A 646 10.79 9.59 -19.74
N ARG A 647 11.76 10.31 -19.18
CA ARG A 647 13.17 9.90 -19.26
C ARG A 647 13.59 9.28 -17.93
N ILE A 648 14.01 8.03 -17.97
CA ILE A 648 14.45 7.25 -16.81
C ILE A 648 15.95 7.01 -16.93
N GLU A 649 16.68 7.43 -15.91
CA GLU A 649 18.12 7.21 -15.78
C GLU A 649 18.34 6.30 -14.58
N THR A 650 19.03 5.17 -14.75
CA THR A 650 19.33 4.25 -13.66
C THR A 650 20.83 4.06 -13.54
N HIS A 651 21.31 3.89 -12.31
CA HIS A 651 22.70 3.58 -12.00
C HIS A 651 22.75 2.55 -10.87
N ILE A 652 23.64 1.56 -11.01
CA ILE A 652 23.88 0.53 -10.00
C ILE A 652 25.38 0.32 -9.83
N THR A 653 25.81 0.23 -8.57
CA THR A 653 27.13 -0.24 -8.19
C THR A 653 27.02 -1.37 -7.18
N ALA A 654 27.82 -2.41 -7.33
CA ALA A 654 27.88 -3.51 -6.38
C ALA A 654 29.32 -3.92 -6.09
N HIS A 655 29.62 -4.23 -4.83
CA HIS A 655 30.95 -4.62 -4.37
C HIS A 655 30.92 -5.95 -3.58
N ASP A 656 31.83 -6.85 -3.89
CA ASP A 656 32.17 -8.05 -3.09
C ASP A 656 33.47 -7.73 -2.33
N GLY A 657 33.37 -7.54 -1.01
CA GLY A 657 34.44 -6.90 -0.24
C GLY A 657 34.75 -5.52 -0.78
N ASP A 658 36.00 -5.31 -1.19
CA ASP A 658 36.46 -4.06 -1.81
C ASP A 658 36.42 -4.09 -3.35
N GLU A 659 36.21 -5.26 -3.96
CA GLU A 659 36.16 -5.40 -5.40
C GLU A 659 34.80 -4.92 -5.95
N ARG A 660 34.82 -3.94 -6.85
CA ARG A 660 33.63 -3.51 -7.58
C ARG A 660 33.31 -4.50 -8.70
N ILE A 661 32.22 -5.24 -8.55
CA ILE A 661 31.81 -6.29 -9.49
C ILE A 661 30.76 -5.81 -10.51
N VAL A 662 30.07 -4.71 -10.23
CA VAL A 662 29.12 -4.06 -11.14
C VAL A 662 29.26 -2.55 -11.01
N ASP A 663 29.26 -1.87 -12.15
CA ASP A 663 29.05 -0.43 -12.31
C ASP A 663 28.36 -0.23 -13.67
N ARG A 664 27.09 0.14 -13.65
CA ARG A 664 26.28 0.21 -14.87
C ARG A 664 25.28 1.34 -14.78
N SER A 665 25.21 2.12 -15.85
CA SER A 665 24.14 3.09 -16.10
C SER A 665 23.30 2.69 -17.30
N GLU A 666 22.02 3.02 -17.25
CA GLU A 666 21.10 2.88 -18.38
C GLU A 666 20.21 4.12 -18.46
N VAL A 667 19.89 4.54 -19.68
CA VAL A 667 18.89 5.58 -19.96
C VAL A 667 17.82 4.99 -20.88
N LYS A 668 16.56 5.12 -20.48
CA LYS A 668 15.40 4.78 -21.32
C LYS A 668 14.46 5.97 -21.42
N GLU A 669 13.81 6.09 -22.56
CA GLU A 669 12.80 7.11 -22.80
C GLU A 669 11.51 6.44 -23.27
N TYR A 670 10.40 6.79 -22.61
CA TYR A 670 9.06 6.30 -22.93
C TYR A 670 8.21 7.48 -23.35
N ARG A 671 7.54 7.39 -24.50
CA ARG A 671 6.64 8.46 -24.94
C ARG A 671 5.49 8.62 -23.96
N ARG A 672 5.12 9.86 -23.62
CA ARG A 672 3.94 10.14 -22.82
C ARG A 672 2.69 9.81 -23.61
N ASP A 673 1.76 9.10 -22.99
CA ASP A 673 0.49 8.70 -23.59
C ASP A 673 -0.67 9.37 -22.84
N LEU A 674 -0.99 10.60 -23.27
CA LEU A 674 -2.00 11.48 -22.65
C LEU A 674 -1.89 11.63 -21.13
N ASN A 675 -0.67 11.46 -20.63
CA ASN A 675 -0.26 11.60 -19.23
C ASN A 675 0.68 12.77 -19.05
#